data_AF-A0A6M0F1R7-F1
#
_entry.id   AF-A0A6M0F1R7-F1
#
_cell.length_a   1.000
_cell.length_b   1.000
_cell.length_c   1.000
_cell.angle_alpha   90.00
_cell.angle_beta   90.00
_cell.angle_gamma   90.00
#
_symmetry.space_group_name_H-M   'P 1'
#
loop_
_entity.id
_entity.type
_entity.pdbx_description
1 polymer ?
#
loop_
_entity_poly.entity_id
_entity_poly.type
_entity_poly.pdbx_seq_one_letter_code
_entity_poly.pdbx_strand_id
1 'polypeptide(L)'
;MVSSRALLVLLVQTFVNGVFCYLINQLPAIKELGIKEPGDVLGLILLSAVVFSFVNGLETSPQQNTAKTNSQGGLWIIVLLPLIINIALFGLLKLGFQPQLLQRLSPNISVVFLVLGILLPTLMILGDKSRLRKLIYLSLFGAGGFVTFNLAWNRQWFKVVVLASLTLMTALLPIVERFIKTFQEQGEKKLTPLLFALIDASAKSMISKLEMLVWELTSPFKHQYYQHLVYTYRTYRTQGLKTPGAFTPDLDKVFVPLRMASKSPGQISPAMIQKHESAGKLRIWDFLVEMRRQPAYKRIVVIGSPGSGKTTLLENLTLTYAQDAQLEKHPKAPKLIPVLLYLRKIREEITSSQPLDLAQLITKRLKSQESSLKLEPPPQWFENKLKHGKCLVMLDGLDEVADETQRQQVSSWVDKQMGKYPETTFIMTSRPFGYHNAQLKQVGISLEVKPFNLKQMEEFLHNWYLQNEVLRQARKIDPGVKANAEIKANDLIERIKNHPTIAAIALNPLLLTMIATVHDNRGALPGSRLELYEEICEVLLVRRQEVKGIVDQIQLKAAQKQSVLQVLALELMKLKTREFTLAVAKDIEDQMTAVAGSRANPQDFLKHIEQVCGLLVERDVGVYEFAHLSFQEYLTAVQVKETNQEQILIDNINNSWWHETIRLYAARSDTTKLIHAALESPTIDSLTLASDCLEEGKSVNPTVRQRLEEKLASGLESTELEIAKLAAQVKLSRRLKYAAN
;
A
#
# COMPACT_ATOMS: atom_id res chain seq x y z
N MET A 1 31.67 -48.76 -27.42
CA MET A 1 31.81 -47.42 -26.83
C MET A 1 30.45 -46.96 -26.28
N VAL A 2 30.15 -47.28 -25.03
CA VAL A 2 29.12 -46.56 -24.27
C VAL A 2 29.70 -45.18 -24.04
N SER A 3 29.14 -44.15 -24.67
CA SER A 3 29.74 -42.82 -24.60
C SER A 3 29.79 -42.36 -23.14
N SER A 4 30.84 -41.64 -22.78
CA SER A 4 31.04 -41.01 -21.48
C SER A 4 29.84 -40.18 -20.99
N ARG A 5 28.89 -39.85 -21.89
CA ARG A 5 27.59 -39.25 -21.56
C ARG A 5 26.59 -40.22 -20.94
N ALA A 6 26.56 -41.49 -21.34
CA ALA A 6 25.67 -42.48 -20.73
C ALA A 6 26.08 -42.82 -19.29
N LEU A 7 27.40 -42.81 -19.01
CA LEU A 7 27.94 -42.96 -17.66
C LEU A 7 27.64 -41.72 -16.79
N LEU A 8 27.79 -40.52 -17.36
CA LEU A 8 27.42 -39.26 -16.69
C LEU A 8 25.92 -39.21 -16.36
N VAL A 9 25.06 -39.65 -17.29
CA VAL A 9 23.61 -39.72 -17.09
C VAL A 9 23.26 -40.75 -16.02
N LEU A 10 23.91 -41.93 -16.02
CA LEU A 10 23.76 -42.92 -14.96
C LEU A 10 24.17 -42.36 -13.58
N LEU A 11 25.32 -41.68 -13.50
CA LEU A 11 25.84 -41.06 -12.28
C LEU A 11 24.94 -39.93 -11.75
N VAL A 12 24.43 -39.08 -12.65
CA VAL A 12 23.47 -38.03 -12.29
C VAL A 12 22.15 -38.65 -11.82
N GLN A 13 21.70 -39.74 -12.44
CA GLN A 13 20.47 -40.42 -12.08
C GLN A 13 20.57 -41.14 -10.72
N THR A 14 21.69 -41.81 -10.42
CA THR A 14 21.94 -42.37 -9.08
C THR A 14 22.10 -41.27 -8.03
N PHE A 15 22.77 -40.15 -8.36
CA PHE A 15 22.90 -39.01 -7.46
C PHE A 15 21.54 -38.39 -7.12
N VAL A 16 20.71 -38.13 -8.13
CA VAL A 16 19.36 -37.56 -7.95
C VAL A 16 18.47 -38.52 -7.16
N ASN A 17 18.51 -39.83 -7.45
CA ASN A 17 17.76 -40.83 -6.69
C ASN A 17 18.21 -40.93 -5.22
N GLY A 18 19.52 -40.78 -4.96
CA GLY A 18 20.08 -40.73 -3.60
C GLY A 18 19.63 -39.48 -2.83
N VAL A 19 19.66 -38.31 -3.46
CA VAL A 19 19.15 -37.05 -2.87
C VAL A 19 17.64 -37.13 -2.60
N PHE A 20 16.87 -37.77 -3.48
CA PHE A 20 15.44 -37.96 -3.29
C PHE A 20 15.14 -38.90 -2.11
N CYS A 21 15.89 -40.00 -1.98
CA CYS A 21 15.79 -40.89 -0.82
C CYS A 21 16.14 -40.17 0.49
N TYR A 22 17.19 -39.33 0.47
CA TYR A 22 17.58 -38.52 1.62
C TYR A 22 16.49 -37.51 2.01
N LEU A 23 15.92 -36.78 1.05
CA LEU A 23 14.86 -35.78 1.30
C LEU A 23 13.54 -36.41 1.76
N ILE A 24 13.21 -37.61 1.26
CA ILE A 24 12.07 -38.41 1.74
C ILE A 24 12.30 -38.86 3.19
N ASN A 25 13.53 -39.25 3.54
CA ASN A 25 13.91 -39.58 4.92
C ASN A 25 13.85 -38.38 5.89
N GLN A 26 13.84 -37.15 5.38
CA GLN A 26 13.71 -35.93 6.19
C GLN A 26 12.24 -35.50 6.42
N LEU A 27 11.27 -36.25 5.89
CA LEU A 27 9.85 -35.98 6.14
C LEU A 27 9.52 -36.26 7.62
N PRO A 28 8.76 -35.36 8.28
CA PRO A 28 8.55 -35.38 9.73
C PRO A 28 7.87 -36.64 10.27
N ALA A 29 7.24 -37.46 9.42
CA ALA A 29 6.52 -38.67 9.81
C ALA A 29 7.42 -39.89 10.16
N ILE A 30 8.75 -39.80 10.00
CA ILE A 30 9.71 -40.87 10.38
C ILE A 30 10.62 -40.46 11.55
N LYS A 31 10.42 -39.26 12.15
CA LYS A 31 11.12 -38.87 13.38
C LYS A 31 10.76 -39.72 14.61
N GLU A 32 9.79 -40.63 14.50
CA GLU A 32 9.41 -41.58 15.54
C GLU A 32 10.27 -42.88 15.58
N LEU A 33 11.28 -43.04 14.71
CA LEU A 33 12.10 -44.26 14.66
C LEU A 33 13.60 -44.11 15.04
N GLY A 34 14.01 -42.97 15.59
CA GLY A 34 15.21 -42.87 16.44
C GLY A 34 16.57 -43.32 15.86
N ILE A 35 17.06 -42.71 14.76
CA ILE A 35 18.45 -42.86 14.30
C ILE A 35 19.18 -41.53 14.49
N LYS A 36 20.30 -41.54 15.23
CA LYS A 36 20.81 -40.35 15.93
C LYS A 36 22.10 -39.67 15.44
N GLU A 37 22.93 -40.21 14.54
CA GLU A 37 24.16 -39.47 14.17
C GLU A 37 24.58 -39.50 12.67
N PRO A 38 25.17 -38.40 12.14
CA PRO A 38 25.54 -38.25 10.72
C PRO A 38 26.90 -38.86 10.34
N GLY A 39 27.61 -39.50 11.27
CA GLY A 39 29.00 -39.95 11.09
C GLY A 39 29.19 -41.15 10.17
N ASP A 40 28.21 -42.05 10.06
CA ASP A 40 28.33 -43.29 9.26
C ASP A 40 28.24 -43.04 7.74
N VAL A 41 27.74 -41.87 7.33
CA VAL A 41 27.64 -41.47 5.92
C VAL A 41 29.02 -41.07 5.36
N LEU A 42 29.92 -40.55 6.20
CA LEU A 42 31.29 -40.20 5.79
C LEU A 42 32.17 -41.44 5.54
N GLY A 43 31.94 -42.53 6.27
CA GLY A 43 32.66 -43.80 6.10
C GLY A 43 32.35 -44.51 4.77
N LEU A 44 31.09 -44.44 4.31
CA LEU A 44 30.66 -45.04 3.04
C LEU A 44 31.14 -44.24 1.82
N ILE A 45 31.24 -42.91 1.94
CA ILE A 45 31.76 -42.04 0.87
C ILE A 45 33.27 -42.27 0.66
N LEU A 46 34.03 -42.41 1.74
CA LEU A 46 35.48 -42.70 1.68
C LEU A 46 35.79 -44.10 1.13
N LEU A 47 34.99 -45.11 1.47
CA LEU A 47 35.15 -46.48 0.93
C LEU A 47 34.92 -46.52 -0.59
N SER A 48 33.98 -45.72 -1.09
CA SER A 48 33.65 -45.66 -2.53
C SER A 48 34.72 -44.96 -3.38
N ALA A 49 35.42 -43.97 -2.83
CA ALA A 49 36.51 -43.27 -3.51
C ALA A 49 37.76 -44.16 -3.66
N VAL A 50 38.06 -45.01 -2.67
CA VAL A 50 39.20 -45.94 -2.68
C VAL A 50 39.01 -47.07 -3.70
N VAL A 51 37.79 -47.61 -3.81
CA VAL A 51 37.45 -48.63 -4.83
C VAL A 51 37.52 -48.04 -6.25
N PHE A 52 37.19 -46.76 -6.42
CA PHE A 52 37.23 -46.07 -7.71
C PHE A 52 38.65 -45.79 -8.22
N SER A 53 39.60 -45.44 -7.35
CA SER A 53 41.01 -45.27 -7.73
C SER A 53 41.69 -46.60 -8.10
N PHE A 54 41.24 -47.73 -7.54
CA PHE A 54 41.79 -49.05 -7.84
C PHE A 54 41.35 -49.57 -9.22
N VAL A 55 40.14 -49.23 -9.67
CA VAL A 55 39.59 -49.67 -10.97
C VAL A 55 40.12 -48.84 -12.13
N ASN A 56 40.42 -47.55 -11.93
CA ASN A 56 41.00 -46.69 -12.98
C ASN A 56 42.51 -46.90 -13.24
N GLY A 57 43.20 -47.68 -12.40
CA GLY A 57 44.62 -47.98 -12.57
C GLY A 57 44.95 -49.13 -13.55
N LEU A 58 43.94 -49.82 -14.12
CA LEU A 58 44.14 -51.08 -14.86
C LEU A 58 43.92 -51.02 -16.38
N GLU A 59 43.58 -49.87 -16.98
CA GLU A 59 43.42 -49.77 -18.44
C GLU A 59 44.14 -48.55 -19.03
N THR A 60 45.46 -48.66 -19.20
CA THR A 60 46.24 -47.76 -20.06
C THR A 60 46.57 -48.44 -21.42
N SER A 61 45.98 -47.89 -22.49
CA SER A 61 46.52 -47.74 -23.88
C SER A 61 46.53 -48.96 -24.84
N PRO A 62 46.73 -48.78 -26.18
CA PRO A 62 45.93 -47.97 -27.15
C PRO A 62 45.73 -48.64 -28.55
N GLN A 63 44.70 -48.26 -29.33
CA GLN A 63 44.78 -47.81 -30.76
C GLN A 63 43.49 -47.92 -31.64
N GLN A 64 43.22 -46.78 -32.31
CA GLN A 64 42.78 -46.51 -33.71
C GLN A 64 41.32 -46.67 -34.24
N ASN A 65 40.72 -45.48 -34.50
CA ASN A 65 40.15 -44.94 -35.76
C ASN A 65 39.04 -45.69 -36.57
N THR A 66 37.84 -45.08 -36.68
CA THR A 66 37.38 -44.22 -37.82
C THR A 66 35.86 -43.96 -37.77
N ALA A 67 35.45 -42.87 -38.42
CA ALA A 67 34.20 -42.13 -38.27
C ALA A 67 32.94 -42.72 -38.94
N LYS A 68 31.76 -42.44 -38.36
CA LYS A 68 30.62 -41.79 -39.06
C LYS A 68 29.51 -41.37 -38.07
N THR A 69 28.90 -40.25 -38.42
CA THR A 69 28.10 -39.32 -37.63
C THR A 69 26.58 -39.57 -37.68
N ASN A 70 25.90 -38.95 -36.70
CA ASN A 70 24.51 -38.46 -36.70
C ASN A 70 23.33 -39.43 -36.46
N SER A 71 22.94 -39.56 -35.18
CA SER A 71 21.53 -39.73 -34.75
C SER A 71 21.25 -39.39 -33.27
N GLN A 72 22.00 -38.47 -32.64
CA GLN A 72 21.82 -38.11 -31.21
C GLN A 72 20.87 -36.92 -30.94
N GLY A 73 19.80 -36.77 -31.73
CA GLY A 73 18.88 -35.62 -31.63
C GLY A 73 17.66 -35.78 -30.70
N GLY A 74 17.34 -36.99 -30.22
CA GLY A 74 16.04 -37.25 -29.56
C GLY A 74 16.07 -37.74 -28.11
N LEU A 75 17.24 -38.03 -27.53
CA LEU A 75 17.30 -38.71 -26.23
C LEU A 75 16.99 -37.81 -25.02
N TRP A 76 17.21 -36.50 -25.11
CA TRP A 76 17.03 -35.58 -23.97
C TRP A 76 15.57 -35.39 -23.56
N ILE A 77 14.63 -35.50 -24.51
CA ILE A 77 13.19 -35.35 -24.27
C ILE A 77 12.67 -36.51 -23.41
N ILE A 78 13.22 -37.71 -23.58
CA ILE A 78 12.86 -38.90 -22.81
C ILE A 78 13.37 -38.80 -21.36
N VAL A 79 14.45 -38.07 -21.12
CA VAL A 79 15.04 -37.86 -19.77
C VAL A 79 14.38 -36.69 -19.02
N LEU A 80 13.89 -35.67 -19.72
CA LEU A 80 13.27 -34.48 -19.13
C LEU A 80 11.81 -34.70 -18.68
N LEU A 81 11.05 -35.54 -19.39
CA LEU A 81 9.63 -35.76 -19.09
C LEU A 81 9.39 -36.32 -17.67
N PRO A 82 10.13 -37.35 -17.20
CA PRO A 82 9.98 -37.87 -15.83
C PRO A 82 10.36 -36.84 -14.76
N LEU A 83 11.38 -36.01 -15.03
CA LEU A 83 11.83 -34.96 -14.13
C LEU A 83 10.74 -33.90 -13.92
N ILE A 84 10.09 -33.48 -15.01
CA ILE A 84 9.00 -32.49 -14.99
C ILE A 84 7.77 -33.04 -14.26
N ILE A 85 7.42 -34.31 -14.49
CA ILE A 85 6.31 -34.99 -13.81
C ILE A 85 6.60 -35.09 -12.30
N ASN A 86 7.82 -35.40 -11.90
CA ASN A 86 8.21 -35.50 -10.50
C ASN A 86 8.22 -34.13 -9.77
N ILE A 87 8.65 -33.06 -10.45
CA ILE A 87 8.60 -31.70 -9.90
C ILE A 87 7.14 -31.23 -9.75
N ALA A 88 6.28 -31.54 -10.72
CA ALA A 88 4.85 -31.24 -10.65
C ALA A 88 4.15 -31.99 -9.52
N LEU A 89 4.46 -33.29 -9.33
CA LEU A 89 3.93 -34.09 -8.22
C LEU A 89 4.41 -33.57 -6.87
N PHE A 90 5.68 -33.19 -6.74
CA PHE A 90 6.24 -32.61 -5.52
C PHE A 90 5.57 -31.27 -5.17
N GLY A 91 5.31 -30.42 -6.17
CA GLY A 91 4.57 -29.17 -5.99
C GLY A 91 3.14 -29.39 -5.51
N LEU A 92 2.43 -30.36 -6.07
CA LEU A 92 1.07 -30.74 -5.66
C LEU A 92 1.02 -31.24 -4.22
N LEU A 93 2.00 -32.07 -3.80
CA LEU A 93 2.09 -32.59 -2.43
C LEU A 93 2.43 -31.51 -1.40
N LYS A 94 3.28 -30.53 -1.75
CA LYS A 94 3.68 -29.42 -0.85
C LYS A 94 2.59 -28.35 -0.69
N LEU A 95 1.68 -28.24 -1.66
CA LEU A 95 0.54 -27.31 -1.63
C LEU A 95 -0.69 -27.83 -0.87
N GLY A 96 -0.59 -28.99 -0.19
CA GLY A 96 -1.68 -29.53 0.62
C GLY A 96 -2.84 -30.10 -0.20
N PHE A 97 -2.69 -30.29 -1.51
CA PHE A 97 -3.61 -31.07 -2.31
C PHE A 97 -3.47 -32.55 -1.91
N GLN A 98 -4.21 -32.95 -0.88
CA GLN A 98 -4.49 -34.34 -0.57
C GLN A 98 -5.90 -34.65 -1.06
N PRO A 99 -6.07 -35.24 -2.26
CA PRO A 99 -7.36 -35.80 -2.63
C PRO A 99 -7.74 -36.83 -1.57
N GLN A 100 -8.94 -36.70 -0.97
CA GLN A 100 -9.43 -37.63 0.05
C GLN A 100 -9.44 -39.09 -0.44
N LEU A 101 -9.38 -39.32 -1.76
CA LEU A 101 -9.19 -40.64 -2.37
C LEU A 101 -7.79 -41.26 -2.14
N LEU A 102 -6.73 -40.45 -2.04
CA LEU A 102 -5.33 -40.90 -1.97
C LEU A 102 -4.89 -41.27 -0.54
N GLN A 103 -5.52 -40.72 0.50
CA GLN A 103 -5.24 -41.10 1.89
C GLN A 103 -5.59 -42.56 2.19
N ARG A 104 -6.58 -43.15 1.50
CA ARG A 104 -6.93 -44.57 1.61
C ARG A 104 -5.99 -45.52 0.86
N LEU A 105 -5.07 -44.99 0.05
CA LEU A 105 -4.23 -45.77 -0.88
C LEU A 105 -2.73 -45.78 -0.54
N SER A 106 -2.31 -45.25 0.61
CA SER A 106 -0.94 -45.39 1.15
C SER A 106 -0.80 -46.74 1.86
N PRO A 107 0.25 -47.59 1.65
CA PRO A 107 1.64 -47.29 1.27
C PRO A 107 2.11 -47.93 -0.07
N ASN A 108 1.22 -48.64 -0.78
CA ASN A 108 1.61 -49.51 -1.88
C ASN A 108 1.78 -48.78 -3.22
N ILE A 109 1.17 -47.60 -3.39
CA ILE A 109 1.32 -46.79 -4.61
C ILE A 109 2.78 -46.31 -4.78
N SER A 110 3.44 -45.91 -3.71
CA SER A 110 4.84 -45.48 -3.73
C SER A 110 5.77 -46.62 -4.15
N VAL A 111 5.48 -47.84 -3.72
CA VAL A 111 6.23 -49.05 -4.10
C VAL A 111 5.94 -49.43 -5.56
N VAL A 112 4.70 -49.30 -6.03
CA VAL A 112 4.33 -49.55 -7.43
C VAL A 112 5.01 -48.55 -8.37
N PHE A 113 5.07 -47.28 -8.02
CA PHE A 113 5.80 -46.26 -8.80
C PHE A 113 7.32 -46.45 -8.72
N LEU A 114 7.87 -46.91 -7.58
CA LEU A 114 9.27 -47.27 -7.44
C LEU A 114 9.64 -48.45 -8.36
N VAL A 115 8.81 -49.50 -8.36
CA VAL A 115 8.99 -50.71 -9.19
C VAL A 115 8.83 -50.38 -10.68
N LEU A 116 7.84 -49.59 -11.05
CA LEU A 116 7.67 -49.10 -12.43
C LEU A 116 8.85 -48.21 -12.86
N GLY A 117 9.34 -47.33 -11.99
CA GLY A 117 10.49 -46.47 -12.27
C GLY A 117 11.82 -47.23 -12.43
N ILE A 118 11.95 -48.40 -11.81
CA ILE A 118 13.13 -49.27 -11.92
C ILE A 118 13.04 -50.20 -13.15
N LEU A 119 11.86 -50.76 -13.45
CA LEU A 119 11.65 -51.76 -14.50
C LEU A 119 11.44 -51.19 -15.91
N LEU A 120 10.75 -50.04 -16.06
CA LEU A 120 10.49 -49.47 -17.39
C LEU A 120 11.80 -49.12 -18.14
N PRO A 121 12.79 -48.49 -17.50
CA PRO A 121 14.04 -48.16 -18.19
C PRO A 121 14.84 -49.40 -18.58
N THR A 122 14.84 -50.45 -17.74
CA THR A 122 15.56 -51.70 -18.03
C THR A 122 14.90 -52.49 -19.16
N LEU A 123 13.56 -52.49 -19.26
CA LEU A 123 12.81 -53.14 -20.34
C LEU A 123 12.88 -52.40 -21.69
N MET A 124 13.11 -51.08 -21.67
CA MET A 124 13.32 -50.27 -22.88
C MET A 124 14.73 -50.38 -23.46
N ILE A 125 15.72 -50.83 -22.68
CA ILE A 125 17.11 -51.01 -23.14
C ILE A 125 17.32 -52.38 -23.83
N LEU A 126 16.45 -53.36 -23.60
CA LEU A 126 16.50 -54.68 -24.25
C LEU A 126 15.98 -54.62 -25.69
N GLY A 127 16.89 -54.75 -26.66
CA GLY A 127 16.57 -54.70 -28.09
C GLY A 127 15.47 -55.66 -28.54
N ASP A 128 14.69 -55.20 -29.52
CA ASP A 128 13.39 -55.72 -30.01
C ASP A 128 13.38 -57.21 -30.47
N LYS A 129 14.55 -57.83 -30.63
CA LYS A 129 14.69 -59.22 -31.12
C LYS A 129 15.14 -60.27 -30.08
N SER A 130 15.38 -59.90 -28.83
CA SER A 130 15.88 -60.89 -27.85
C SER A 130 14.79 -61.89 -27.42
N ARG A 131 15.03 -63.20 -27.63
CA ARG A 131 14.19 -64.29 -27.08
C ARG A 131 14.01 -64.16 -25.55
N LEU A 132 14.99 -63.55 -24.88
CA LEU A 132 14.98 -63.24 -23.44
C LEU A 132 13.84 -62.27 -23.05
N ARG A 133 13.58 -61.22 -23.84
CA ARG A 133 12.50 -60.25 -23.57
C ARG A 133 11.12 -60.92 -23.61
N LYS A 134 10.89 -61.82 -24.58
CA LYS A 134 9.66 -62.62 -24.65
C LYS A 134 9.51 -63.59 -23.48
N LEU A 135 10.60 -64.23 -23.05
CA LEU A 135 10.61 -65.11 -21.86
C LEU A 135 10.31 -64.35 -20.56
N ILE A 136 10.83 -63.12 -20.41
CA ILE A 136 10.59 -62.27 -19.24
C ILE A 136 9.13 -61.78 -19.20
N TYR A 137 8.55 -61.39 -20.34
CA TYR A 137 7.12 -61.06 -20.39
C TYR A 137 6.23 -62.27 -20.09
N LEU A 138 6.60 -63.46 -20.59
CA LEU A 138 5.86 -64.70 -20.35
C LEU A 138 5.96 -65.14 -18.88
N SER A 139 7.12 -64.96 -18.22
CA SER A 139 7.31 -65.29 -16.80
C SER A 139 6.61 -64.30 -15.87
N LEU A 140 6.60 -63.00 -16.20
CA LEU A 140 5.86 -61.97 -15.44
C LEU A 140 4.35 -62.18 -15.55
N PHE A 141 3.84 -62.55 -16.73
CA PHE A 141 2.43 -62.86 -16.93
C PHE A 141 2.01 -64.14 -16.20
N GLY A 142 2.84 -65.19 -16.25
CA GLY A 142 2.63 -66.44 -15.52
C GLY A 142 2.65 -66.26 -14.00
N ALA A 143 3.62 -65.50 -13.47
CA ALA A 143 3.71 -65.19 -12.05
C ALA A 143 2.54 -64.31 -11.56
N GLY A 144 2.16 -63.30 -12.35
CA GLY A 144 1.00 -62.45 -12.07
C GLY A 144 -0.31 -63.25 -12.03
N GLY A 145 -0.54 -64.13 -13.01
CA GLY A 145 -1.72 -65.01 -13.04
C GLY A 145 -1.78 -65.97 -11.85
N PHE A 146 -0.66 -66.59 -11.48
CA PHE A 146 -0.58 -67.53 -10.35
C PHE A 146 -0.85 -66.86 -9.00
N VAL A 147 -0.29 -65.67 -8.77
CA VAL A 147 -0.53 -64.91 -7.53
C VAL A 147 -1.97 -64.40 -7.48
N THR A 148 -2.53 -63.98 -8.62
CA THR A 148 -3.94 -63.56 -8.71
C THR A 148 -4.90 -64.72 -8.41
N PHE A 149 -4.59 -65.93 -8.88
CA PHE A 149 -5.35 -67.15 -8.58
C PHE A 149 -5.26 -67.54 -7.10
N ASN A 150 -4.06 -67.50 -6.49
CA ASN A 150 -3.88 -67.77 -5.06
C ASN A 150 -4.62 -66.74 -4.17
N LEU A 151 -4.63 -65.47 -4.56
CA LEU A 151 -5.38 -64.42 -3.87
C LEU A 151 -6.90 -64.57 -4.02
N ALA A 152 -7.37 -65.05 -5.16
CA ALA A 152 -8.78 -65.38 -5.38
C ALA A 152 -9.21 -66.60 -4.56
N TRP A 153 -8.35 -67.62 -4.46
CA TRP A 153 -8.56 -68.80 -3.63
C TRP A 153 -8.69 -68.43 -2.14
N ASN A 154 -7.88 -67.48 -1.67
CA ASN A 154 -7.93 -66.97 -0.30
C ASN A 154 -9.01 -65.87 -0.07
N ARG A 155 -9.98 -65.73 -1.00
CA ARG A 155 -11.11 -64.78 -0.96
C ARG A 155 -10.71 -63.30 -0.78
N GLN A 156 -9.51 -62.89 -1.21
CA GLN A 156 -9.03 -61.50 -1.11
C GLN A 156 -9.34 -60.69 -2.38
N TRP A 157 -10.63 -60.55 -2.70
CA TRP A 157 -11.13 -60.01 -3.98
C TRP A 157 -10.63 -58.61 -4.36
N PHE A 158 -10.45 -57.71 -3.38
CA PHE A 158 -9.91 -56.38 -3.67
C PHE A 158 -8.48 -56.43 -4.24
N LYS A 159 -7.63 -57.33 -3.71
CA LYS A 159 -6.25 -57.51 -4.19
C LYS A 159 -6.21 -58.20 -5.55
N VAL A 160 -7.17 -59.08 -5.81
CA VAL A 160 -7.36 -59.74 -7.11
C VAL A 160 -7.63 -58.70 -8.20
N VAL A 161 -8.54 -57.75 -7.96
CA VAL A 161 -8.87 -56.70 -8.94
C VAL A 161 -7.66 -55.82 -9.26
N VAL A 162 -6.91 -55.40 -8.22
CA VAL A 162 -5.70 -54.58 -8.39
C VAL A 162 -4.63 -55.35 -9.17
N LEU A 163 -4.35 -56.60 -8.81
CA LEU A 163 -3.29 -57.38 -9.47
C LEU A 163 -3.68 -57.79 -10.90
N ALA A 164 -4.96 -58.11 -11.14
CA ALA A 164 -5.48 -58.40 -12.47
C ALA A 164 -5.37 -57.17 -13.39
N SER A 165 -5.69 -55.97 -12.89
CA SER A 165 -5.57 -54.72 -13.65
C SER A 165 -4.11 -54.37 -13.98
N LEU A 166 -3.18 -54.62 -13.06
CA LEU A 166 -1.74 -54.48 -13.29
C LEU A 166 -1.23 -55.48 -14.33
N THR A 167 -1.65 -56.74 -14.24
CA THR A 167 -1.27 -57.79 -15.19
C THR A 167 -1.81 -57.48 -16.60
N LEU A 168 -3.03 -56.96 -16.70
CA LEU A 168 -3.64 -56.50 -17.95
C LEU A 168 -2.88 -55.30 -18.54
N MET A 169 -2.50 -54.32 -17.71
CA MET A 169 -1.75 -53.14 -18.13
C MET A 169 -0.35 -53.52 -18.64
N THR A 170 0.32 -54.50 -18.00
CA THR A 170 1.59 -55.06 -18.51
C THR A 170 1.43 -55.83 -19.83
N ALA A 171 0.26 -56.44 -20.07
CA ALA A 171 -0.03 -57.12 -21.34
C ALA A 171 -0.36 -56.15 -22.49
N LEU A 172 -0.80 -54.92 -22.18
CA LEU A 172 -1.12 -53.88 -23.16
C LEU A 172 0.13 -53.08 -23.62
N LEU A 173 1.20 -53.06 -22.82
CA LEU A 173 2.46 -52.36 -23.10
C LEU A 173 3.08 -52.69 -24.50
N PRO A 174 3.16 -53.96 -24.94
CA PRO A 174 3.68 -54.30 -26.27
C PRO A 174 2.80 -53.80 -27.43
N ILE A 175 1.49 -53.63 -27.20
CA ILE A 175 0.54 -53.13 -28.21
C ILE A 175 0.74 -51.62 -28.39
N VAL A 176 0.92 -50.89 -27.28
CA VAL A 176 1.23 -49.46 -27.30
C VAL A 176 2.60 -49.19 -27.93
N GLU A 177 3.61 -50.02 -27.64
CA GLU A 177 4.93 -49.93 -28.25
C GLU A 177 4.88 -50.13 -29.78
N ARG A 178 4.10 -51.12 -30.27
CA ARG A 178 3.86 -51.30 -31.71
C ARG A 178 3.13 -50.12 -32.33
N PHE A 179 2.13 -49.57 -31.65
CA PHE A 179 1.39 -48.41 -32.13
C PHE A 179 2.30 -47.18 -32.28
N ILE A 180 3.15 -46.90 -31.29
CA ILE A 180 4.14 -45.80 -31.33
C ILE A 180 5.14 -45.99 -32.47
N LYS A 181 5.63 -47.22 -32.69
CA LYS A 181 6.58 -47.51 -33.76
C LYS A 181 5.97 -47.31 -35.16
N THR A 182 4.72 -47.73 -35.33
CA THR A 182 3.96 -47.53 -36.58
C THR A 182 3.65 -46.04 -36.82
N PHE A 183 3.38 -45.30 -35.73
CA PHE A 183 3.14 -43.85 -35.76
C PHE A 183 4.42 -43.05 -36.07
N GLN A 184 5.58 -43.49 -35.58
CA GLN A 184 6.89 -42.90 -35.90
C GLN A 184 7.27 -43.11 -37.37
N GLU A 185 7.08 -44.32 -37.90
CA GLU A 185 7.40 -44.63 -39.31
C GLU A 185 6.52 -43.86 -40.31
N GLN A 186 5.27 -43.53 -39.94
CA GLN A 186 4.36 -42.74 -40.79
C GLN A 186 4.45 -41.21 -40.53
N GLY A 187 4.81 -40.78 -39.32
CA GLY A 187 4.85 -39.36 -38.92
C GLY A 187 6.08 -38.58 -39.41
N GLU A 188 7.21 -39.24 -39.68
CA GLU A 188 8.48 -38.59 -40.03
C GLU A 188 8.47 -37.87 -41.39
N LYS A 189 7.55 -38.17 -42.32
CA LYS A 189 7.58 -37.61 -43.69
C LYS A 189 6.81 -36.30 -43.90
N LYS A 190 6.04 -35.80 -42.93
CA LYS A 190 5.26 -34.54 -43.11
C LYS A 190 5.23 -33.59 -41.91
N LEU A 191 5.45 -34.05 -40.69
CA LEU A 191 5.16 -33.26 -39.48
C LEU A 191 6.36 -32.50 -38.90
N THR A 192 7.58 -32.87 -39.28
CA THR A 192 8.83 -32.46 -38.63
C THR A 192 9.23 -30.98 -38.81
N PRO A 193 9.17 -30.33 -39.98
CA PRO A 193 9.62 -28.94 -40.09
C PRO A 193 8.66 -27.94 -39.44
N LEU A 194 7.35 -28.23 -39.44
CA LEU A 194 6.31 -27.34 -38.90
C LEU A 194 6.26 -27.39 -37.37
N LEU A 195 6.49 -28.57 -36.77
CA LEU A 195 6.62 -28.74 -35.32
C LEU A 195 7.88 -28.10 -34.75
N PHE A 196 9.03 -28.18 -35.43
CA PHE A 196 10.26 -27.55 -34.92
C PHE A 196 10.16 -26.03 -34.81
N ALA A 197 9.52 -25.36 -35.78
CA ALA A 197 9.31 -23.91 -35.74
C ALA A 197 8.32 -23.49 -34.63
N LEU A 198 7.27 -24.28 -34.40
CA LEU A 198 6.30 -24.05 -33.32
C LEU A 198 6.88 -24.33 -31.92
N ILE A 199 7.73 -25.34 -31.81
CA ILE A 199 8.37 -25.75 -30.54
C ILE A 199 9.43 -24.75 -30.10
N ASP A 200 10.23 -24.20 -31.00
CA ASP A 200 11.34 -23.31 -30.59
C ASP A 200 10.84 -21.92 -30.12
N ALA A 201 9.78 -21.39 -30.73
CA ALA A 201 9.11 -20.17 -30.29
C ALA A 201 8.30 -20.36 -28.99
N SER A 202 7.66 -21.53 -28.83
CA SER A 202 6.84 -21.84 -27.66
C SER A 202 7.69 -22.29 -26.45
N ALA A 203 8.81 -22.98 -26.67
CA ALA A 203 9.69 -23.47 -25.61
C ALA A 203 10.38 -22.32 -24.86
N LYS A 204 10.88 -21.28 -25.53
CA LYS A 204 11.46 -20.11 -24.85
C LYS A 204 10.42 -19.35 -24.01
N SER A 205 9.19 -19.23 -24.49
CA SER A 205 8.09 -18.61 -23.73
C SER A 205 7.62 -19.48 -22.56
N MET A 206 7.60 -20.80 -22.73
CA MET A 206 7.14 -21.73 -21.71
C MET A 206 8.20 -21.97 -20.63
N ILE A 207 9.49 -22.04 -20.99
CA ILE A 207 10.63 -22.12 -20.05
C ILE A 207 10.70 -20.85 -19.19
N SER A 208 10.62 -19.65 -19.78
CA SER A 208 10.60 -18.41 -19.00
C SER A 208 9.37 -18.29 -18.08
N LYS A 209 8.20 -18.77 -18.51
CA LYS A 209 7.00 -18.86 -17.67
C LYS A 209 7.15 -19.90 -16.54
N LEU A 210 7.81 -21.03 -16.80
CA LEU A 210 8.07 -22.08 -15.81
C LEU A 210 9.14 -21.66 -14.81
N GLU A 211 10.24 -21.05 -15.27
CA GLU A 211 11.25 -20.43 -14.40
C GLU A 211 10.63 -19.35 -13.53
N MET A 212 9.79 -18.49 -14.11
CA MET A 212 9.05 -17.47 -13.36
C MET A 212 8.07 -18.09 -12.36
N LEU A 213 7.34 -19.15 -12.70
CA LEU A 213 6.43 -19.84 -11.79
C LEU A 213 7.18 -20.53 -10.64
N VAL A 214 8.31 -21.19 -10.94
CA VAL A 214 9.18 -21.82 -9.93
C VAL A 214 9.78 -20.75 -9.01
N TRP A 215 10.21 -19.62 -9.55
CA TRP A 215 10.73 -18.49 -8.76
C TRP A 215 9.62 -17.75 -8.00
N GLU A 216 8.41 -17.63 -8.54
CA GLU A 216 7.24 -17.10 -7.81
C GLU A 216 6.83 -17.97 -6.63
N LEU A 217 7.02 -19.30 -6.73
CA LEU A 217 6.71 -20.27 -5.68
C LEU A 217 7.83 -20.42 -4.64
N THR A 218 9.06 -19.98 -4.93
CA THR A 218 10.25 -20.19 -4.08
C THR A 218 10.97 -18.91 -3.64
N SER A 219 10.70 -17.75 -4.25
CA SER A 219 11.42 -16.51 -3.94
C SER A 219 10.94 -15.85 -2.63
N PRO A 220 11.87 -15.45 -1.74
CA PRO A 220 11.56 -14.69 -0.52
C PRO A 220 11.09 -13.25 -0.82
N PHE A 221 11.05 -12.82 -2.09
CA PHE A 221 10.77 -11.43 -2.47
C PHE A 221 9.47 -10.90 -1.89
N LYS A 222 8.35 -11.66 -1.96
CA LYS A 222 7.06 -11.18 -1.45
C LYS A 222 7.12 -10.89 0.05
N HIS A 223 7.81 -11.74 0.81
CA HIS A 223 7.98 -11.54 2.24
C HIS A 223 8.86 -10.32 2.54
N GLN A 224 9.99 -10.18 1.85
CA GLN A 224 10.87 -9.02 1.98
C GLN A 224 10.16 -7.72 1.58
N TYR A 225 9.33 -7.76 0.54
CA TYR A 225 8.50 -6.64 0.12
C TYR A 225 7.52 -6.22 1.21
N TYR A 226 6.79 -7.15 1.82
CA TYR A 226 5.89 -6.84 2.93
C TYR A 226 6.62 -6.34 4.17
N GLN A 227 7.77 -6.92 4.52
CA GLN A 227 8.60 -6.42 5.62
C GLN A 227 9.06 -4.98 5.37
N HIS A 228 9.50 -4.67 4.15
CA HIS A 228 9.85 -3.30 3.75
C HIS A 228 8.67 -2.35 3.95
N LEU A 229 7.47 -2.72 3.45
CA LEU A 229 6.27 -1.89 3.63
C LEU A 229 5.93 -1.67 5.12
N VAL A 230 6.02 -2.72 5.96
CA VAL A 230 5.81 -2.58 7.41
C VAL A 230 6.82 -1.59 8.01
N TYR A 231 8.10 -1.69 7.66
CA TYR A 231 9.11 -0.75 8.18
C TYR A 231 8.88 0.68 7.71
N THR A 232 8.42 0.87 6.48
CA THR A 232 8.14 2.20 5.93
C THR A 232 6.92 2.85 6.59
N TYR A 233 5.83 2.10 6.81
CA TYR A 233 4.51 2.65 7.16
C TYR A 233 4.02 2.34 8.57
N ARG A 234 4.81 1.67 9.43
CA ARG A 234 4.39 1.33 10.82
C ARG A 234 4.15 2.54 11.72
N THR A 235 4.83 3.66 11.51
CA THR A 235 4.71 4.83 12.38
C THR A 235 3.71 5.83 11.83
N TYR A 236 2.90 6.42 12.71
CA TYR A 236 2.02 7.53 12.38
C TYR A 236 2.85 8.77 12.06
N ARG A 237 2.75 9.23 10.81
CA ARG A 237 3.39 10.46 10.33
C ARG A 237 2.30 11.41 9.83
N THR A 238 1.94 12.38 10.65
CA THR A 238 1.21 13.55 10.15
C THR A 238 2.14 14.37 9.27
N GLN A 239 1.72 14.70 8.04
CA GLN A 239 2.51 15.57 7.16
C GLN A 239 2.84 16.87 7.92
N GLY A 240 4.12 17.27 7.92
CA GLY A 240 4.63 18.38 8.71
C GLY A 240 4.81 18.05 10.20
N LEU A 241 3.76 17.58 10.89
CA LEU A 241 3.83 17.25 12.31
C LEU A 241 4.56 15.92 12.55
N LYS A 242 5.88 15.94 12.60
CA LYS A 242 6.61 14.90 13.35
C LYS A 242 6.44 15.25 14.82
N THR A 243 5.40 14.73 15.48
CA THR A 243 5.17 14.96 16.92
C THR A 243 6.50 14.87 17.68
N PRO A 244 6.96 15.97 18.29
CA PRO A 244 8.30 16.02 18.86
C PRO A 244 8.36 15.25 20.20
N GLY A 245 8.60 13.93 20.11
CA GLY A 245 8.90 13.03 21.24
C GLY A 245 9.61 11.76 20.74
N ALA A 246 10.34 11.02 21.58
CA ALA A 246 11.11 9.81 21.19
C ALA A 246 10.20 8.64 20.71
N PHE A 247 8.96 8.97 20.37
CA PHE A 247 7.75 8.22 20.57
C PHE A 247 6.74 8.66 19.51
N THR A 248 7.05 8.38 18.24
CA THR A 248 6.03 8.46 17.18
C THR A 248 5.05 7.30 17.38
N PRO A 249 3.74 7.56 17.55
CA PRO A 249 2.78 6.50 17.80
C PRO A 249 2.72 5.51 16.63
N ASP A 250 2.38 4.26 16.93
CA ASP A 250 2.18 3.25 15.89
C ASP A 250 0.87 3.53 15.13
N LEU A 251 0.94 3.53 13.80
CA LEU A 251 -0.18 3.94 12.93
C LEU A 251 -1.41 3.06 13.14
N ASP A 252 -1.24 1.75 13.27
CA ASP A 252 -2.34 0.80 13.46
C ASP A 252 -3.05 0.97 14.81
N LYS A 253 -2.40 1.60 15.79
CA LYS A 253 -2.95 1.84 17.13
C LYS A 253 -3.71 3.15 17.26
N VAL A 254 -3.36 4.16 16.48
CA VAL A 254 -4.02 5.49 16.52
C VAL A 254 -5.03 5.69 15.40
N PHE A 255 -4.91 4.93 14.30
CA PHE A 255 -5.78 5.10 13.14
C PHE A 255 -7.27 4.84 13.46
N VAL A 256 -8.08 5.87 13.26
CA VAL A 256 -9.54 5.77 13.29
C VAL A 256 -10.09 5.68 11.86
N PRO A 257 -10.90 4.67 11.53
CA PRO A 257 -11.44 4.49 10.17
C PRO A 257 -12.23 5.70 9.69
N LEU A 258 -11.90 6.21 8.50
CA LEU A 258 -12.60 7.35 7.89
C LEU A 258 -14.01 6.96 7.43
N ARG A 259 -14.96 7.89 7.61
CA ARG A 259 -16.30 7.80 7.03
C ARG A 259 -16.29 8.40 5.64
N MET A 260 -17.01 7.77 4.74
CA MET A 260 -17.10 8.17 3.34
C MET A 260 -18.56 8.23 2.91
N ALA A 261 -18.85 9.13 1.97
CA ALA A 261 -20.11 9.11 1.23
C ALA A 261 -19.80 9.12 -0.27
N SER A 262 -20.65 8.50 -1.08
CA SER A 262 -20.54 8.69 -2.54
C SER A 262 -21.00 10.09 -2.93
N LYS A 263 -20.32 10.72 -3.89
CA LYS A 263 -20.78 11.98 -4.49
C LYS A 263 -22.11 11.83 -5.22
N SER A 264 -22.38 10.66 -5.77
CA SER A 264 -23.60 10.35 -6.50
C SER A 264 -24.34 9.21 -5.80
N PRO A 265 -25.45 9.48 -5.09
CA PRO A 265 -26.18 8.46 -4.32
C PRO A 265 -26.54 7.20 -5.13
N GLY A 266 -26.77 7.34 -6.44
CA GLY A 266 -27.06 6.22 -7.35
C GLY A 266 -25.89 5.26 -7.63
N GLN A 267 -24.66 5.57 -7.19
CA GLN A 267 -23.49 4.69 -7.31
C GLN A 267 -23.34 3.73 -6.11
N ILE A 268 -24.15 3.88 -5.06
CA ILE A 268 -24.10 3.03 -3.87
C ILE A 268 -25.03 1.82 -4.08
N SER A 269 -24.51 0.62 -3.85
CA SER A 269 -25.31 -0.59 -3.96
C SER A 269 -26.43 -0.64 -2.89
N PRO A 270 -27.64 -1.12 -3.22
CA PRO A 270 -28.72 -1.28 -2.24
C PRO A 270 -28.35 -2.14 -1.02
N ALA A 271 -27.48 -3.14 -1.21
CA ALA A 271 -26.97 -3.99 -0.14
C ALA A 271 -26.13 -3.20 0.89
N MET A 272 -25.37 -2.18 0.44
CA MET A 272 -24.60 -1.32 1.34
C MET A 272 -25.50 -0.33 2.10
N ILE A 273 -26.57 0.14 1.46
CA ILE A 273 -27.56 1.04 2.08
C ILE A 273 -28.35 0.30 3.16
N GLN A 274 -28.76 -0.95 2.92
CA GLN A 274 -29.46 -1.75 3.95
C GLN A 274 -28.56 -2.09 5.14
N LYS A 275 -27.27 -2.35 4.91
CA LYS A 275 -26.30 -2.70 5.97
C LYS A 275 -25.92 -1.49 6.83
N HIS A 276 -25.96 -0.29 6.26
CA HIS A 276 -25.66 0.95 6.95
C HIS A 276 -26.86 1.88 6.77
N GLU A 277 -27.74 1.96 7.78
CA GLU A 277 -28.98 2.78 7.84
C GLU A 277 -28.83 4.25 7.38
N SER A 278 -27.61 4.73 7.11
CA SER A 278 -27.35 5.98 6.39
C SER A 278 -26.02 5.89 5.59
N ALA A 279 -25.99 6.48 4.39
CA ALA A 279 -24.82 6.52 3.49
C ALA A 279 -23.55 7.15 4.12
N GLY A 280 -23.67 7.88 5.24
CA GLY A 280 -22.55 8.53 5.95
C GLY A 280 -21.77 7.64 6.92
N LYS A 281 -22.05 6.33 6.98
CA LYS A 281 -21.33 5.33 7.82
C LYS A 281 -20.39 4.42 7.01
N LEU A 282 -20.34 4.55 5.69
CA LEU A 282 -19.54 3.68 4.82
C LEU A 282 -18.04 3.93 5.02
N ARG A 283 -17.24 2.86 4.91
CA ARG A 283 -15.78 2.86 5.02
C ARG A 283 -15.17 2.27 3.75
N ILE A 284 -13.87 2.48 3.55
CA ILE A 284 -13.17 1.97 2.34
C ILE A 284 -13.30 0.45 2.16
N TRP A 285 -13.30 -0.29 3.27
CA TRP A 285 -13.39 -1.76 3.27
C TRP A 285 -14.71 -2.26 2.71
N ASP A 286 -15.81 -1.51 2.87
CA ASP A 286 -17.11 -1.91 2.33
C ASP A 286 -17.06 -1.95 0.79
N PHE A 287 -16.37 -0.99 0.16
CA PHE A 287 -16.17 -0.95 -1.30
C PHE A 287 -15.20 -2.02 -1.80
N LEU A 288 -14.09 -2.23 -1.09
CA LEU A 288 -13.09 -3.26 -1.44
C LEU A 288 -13.69 -4.68 -1.39
N VAL A 289 -14.66 -4.93 -0.52
CA VAL A 289 -15.34 -6.23 -0.44
C VAL A 289 -16.31 -6.42 -1.60
N GLU A 290 -17.07 -5.38 -1.96
CA GLU A 290 -18.08 -5.45 -3.02
C GLU A 290 -17.49 -5.34 -4.44
N MET A 291 -16.19 -5.05 -4.59
CA MET A 291 -15.53 -4.94 -5.90
C MET A 291 -15.59 -6.21 -6.76
N ARG A 292 -15.81 -7.38 -6.16
CA ARG A 292 -16.03 -8.65 -6.90
C ARG A 292 -17.41 -8.71 -7.56
N ARG A 293 -18.41 -8.05 -6.97
CA ARG A 293 -19.78 -7.99 -7.49
C ARG A 293 -20.00 -6.78 -8.37
N GLN A 294 -19.33 -5.67 -8.05
CA GLN A 294 -19.43 -4.41 -8.77
C GLN A 294 -18.05 -3.98 -9.27
N PRO A 295 -17.71 -4.27 -10.54
CA PRO A 295 -16.41 -3.90 -11.12
C PRO A 295 -16.11 -2.39 -11.04
N ALA A 296 -17.14 -1.54 -10.98
CA ALA A 296 -16.98 -0.10 -10.75
C ALA A 296 -16.20 0.22 -9.45
N TYR A 297 -16.34 -0.60 -8.41
CA TYR A 297 -15.61 -0.42 -7.15
C TYR A 297 -14.14 -0.86 -7.21
N LYS A 298 -13.67 -1.38 -8.36
CA LYS A 298 -12.23 -1.56 -8.59
C LYS A 298 -11.51 -0.24 -8.87
N ARG A 299 -12.22 0.86 -9.18
CA ARG A 299 -11.62 2.14 -9.58
C ARG A 299 -12.21 3.27 -8.77
N ILE A 300 -11.58 3.56 -7.64
CA ILE A 300 -12.08 4.47 -6.60
C ILE A 300 -11.26 5.76 -6.62
N VAL A 301 -11.93 6.91 -6.57
CA VAL A 301 -11.31 8.18 -6.17
C VAL A 301 -11.82 8.60 -4.80
N VAL A 302 -10.91 8.96 -3.90
CA VAL A 302 -11.17 9.43 -2.54
C VAL A 302 -10.83 10.92 -2.46
N ILE A 303 -11.86 11.74 -2.32
CA ILE A 303 -11.78 13.19 -2.31
C ILE A 303 -11.98 13.69 -0.88
N GLY A 304 -11.24 14.70 -0.45
CA GLY A 304 -11.44 15.29 0.88
C GLY A 304 -10.60 16.53 1.10
N SER A 305 -11.00 17.34 2.08
CA SER A 305 -10.31 18.57 2.46
C SER A 305 -8.87 18.32 2.95
N PRO A 306 -8.02 19.36 3.01
CA PRO A 306 -6.70 19.25 3.64
C PRO A 306 -6.80 18.73 5.08
N GLY A 307 -5.86 17.89 5.50
CA GLY A 307 -5.86 17.31 6.85
C GLY A 307 -6.92 16.23 7.12
N SER A 308 -7.75 15.86 6.13
CA SER A 308 -8.84 14.87 6.31
C SER A 308 -8.38 13.41 6.49
N GLY A 309 -7.07 13.13 6.48
CA GLY A 309 -6.52 11.77 6.67
C GLY A 309 -6.44 10.87 5.44
N LYS A 310 -6.54 11.41 4.21
CA LYS A 310 -6.47 10.62 2.95
C LYS A 310 -5.17 9.82 2.81
N THR A 311 -4.02 10.47 2.95
CA THR A 311 -2.71 9.81 2.92
C THR A 311 -2.61 8.76 4.02
N THR A 312 -3.01 9.12 5.25
CA THR A 312 -3.03 8.20 6.40
C THR A 312 -3.90 6.96 6.16
N LEU A 313 -5.03 7.10 5.45
CA LEU A 313 -5.87 5.98 5.04
C LEU A 313 -5.10 5.03 4.10
N LEU A 314 -4.40 5.55 3.09
CA LEU A 314 -3.64 4.73 2.14
C LEU A 314 -2.44 4.04 2.82
N GLU A 315 -1.77 4.74 3.73
CA GLU A 315 -0.70 4.17 4.56
C GLU A 315 -1.23 3.07 5.48
N ASN A 316 -2.38 3.28 6.12
CA ASN A 316 -3.02 2.27 6.96
C ASN A 316 -3.46 1.03 6.16
N LEU A 317 -4.02 1.22 4.95
CA LEU A 317 -4.34 0.12 4.05
C LEU A 317 -3.07 -0.66 3.68
N THR A 318 -2.00 0.05 3.32
CA THR A 318 -0.71 -0.56 2.99
C THR A 318 -0.17 -1.39 4.14
N LEU A 319 -0.16 -0.83 5.35
CA LEU A 319 0.29 -1.51 6.56
C LEU A 319 -0.57 -2.73 6.89
N THR A 320 -1.90 -2.58 6.87
CA THR A 320 -2.86 -3.67 7.16
C THR A 320 -2.65 -4.85 6.21
N TYR A 321 -2.50 -4.58 4.90
CA TYR A 321 -2.26 -5.63 3.91
C TYR A 321 -0.86 -6.27 4.04
N ALA A 322 0.17 -5.48 4.35
CA ALA A 322 1.52 -5.98 4.55
C ALA A 322 1.63 -6.88 5.79
N GLN A 323 0.81 -6.63 6.82
CA GLN A 323 0.70 -7.43 8.03
C GLN A 323 -0.26 -8.64 7.91
N ASP A 324 -0.92 -8.81 6.76
CA ASP A 324 -1.99 -9.81 6.53
C ASP A 324 -3.18 -9.67 7.50
N ALA A 325 -3.43 -8.46 8.01
CA ALA A 325 -4.44 -8.13 9.02
C ALA A 325 -5.79 -7.68 8.41
N GLN A 326 -5.98 -7.78 7.08
CA GLN A 326 -7.21 -7.32 6.41
C GLN A 326 -8.49 -8.01 6.90
N LEU A 327 -8.38 -9.28 7.33
CA LEU A 327 -9.53 -10.06 7.81
C LEU A 327 -10.04 -9.58 9.18
N GLU A 328 -9.16 -8.97 9.98
CA GLU A 328 -9.54 -8.29 11.23
C GLU A 328 -10.36 -7.03 10.96
N LYS A 329 -10.11 -6.37 9.83
CA LYS A 329 -10.85 -5.16 9.43
C LYS A 329 -12.18 -5.49 8.78
N HIS A 330 -12.22 -6.53 7.93
CA HIS A 330 -13.47 -7.04 7.38
C HIS A 330 -13.37 -8.53 7.01
N PRO A 331 -14.29 -9.41 7.46
CA PRO A 331 -14.18 -10.87 7.26
C PRO A 331 -14.11 -11.33 5.80
N LYS A 332 -14.66 -10.52 4.88
CA LYS A 332 -14.68 -10.78 3.43
C LYS A 332 -13.64 -9.98 2.65
N ALA A 333 -12.67 -9.34 3.32
CA ALA A 333 -11.67 -8.51 2.67
C ALA A 333 -10.85 -9.34 1.66
N PRO A 334 -10.67 -8.85 0.42
CA PRO A 334 -9.86 -9.55 -0.57
C PRO A 334 -8.38 -9.50 -0.19
N LYS A 335 -7.62 -10.56 -0.45
CA LYS A 335 -6.15 -10.59 -0.28
C LYS A 335 -5.47 -9.96 -1.50
N LEU A 336 -4.88 -8.78 -1.32
CA LEU A 336 -4.24 -7.98 -2.37
C LEU A 336 -2.80 -7.63 -1.98
N ILE A 337 -1.97 -7.33 -2.96
CA ILE A 337 -0.61 -6.81 -2.81
C ILE A 337 -0.70 -5.29 -2.86
N PRO A 338 -0.48 -4.57 -1.74
CA PRO A 338 -0.60 -3.11 -1.72
C PRO A 338 0.60 -2.48 -2.42
N VAL A 339 0.33 -1.50 -3.29
CA VAL A 339 1.33 -0.70 -3.99
C VAL A 339 0.95 0.77 -3.81
N LEU A 340 1.63 1.46 -2.90
CA LEU A 340 1.42 2.89 -2.65
C LEU A 340 2.46 3.72 -3.41
N LEU A 341 1.99 4.66 -4.24
CA LEU A 341 2.82 5.60 -4.98
C LEU A 341 2.33 7.03 -4.71
N TYR A 342 3.25 7.91 -4.33
CA TYR A 342 2.97 9.35 -4.15
C TYR A 342 3.21 10.07 -5.47
N LEU A 343 2.16 10.67 -6.06
CA LEU A 343 2.21 11.26 -7.40
C LEU A 343 3.25 12.37 -7.52
N ARG A 344 3.39 13.23 -6.49
CA ARG A 344 4.45 14.25 -6.41
C ARG A 344 5.88 13.72 -6.61
N LYS A 345 6.14 12.46 -6.24
CA LYS A 345 7.48 11.86 -6.34
C LYS A 345 7.73 11.09 -7.63
N ILE A 346 6.71 10.86 -8.45
CA ILE A 346 6.78 10.03 -9.67
C ILE A 346 6.31 10.76 -10.93
N ARG A 347 5.80 11.99 -10.77
CA ARG A 347 5.27 12.78 -11.88
C ARG A 347 6.29 12.98 -12.99
N GLU A 348 7.56 13.21 -12.67
CA GLU A 348 8.61 13.47 -13.67
C GLU A 348 8.80 12.26 -14.59
N GLU A 349 8.77 11.03 -14.04
CA GLU A 349 8.78 9.83 -14.86
C GLU A 349 7.53 9.65 -15.72
N ILE A 350 6.38 10.13 -15.24
CA ILE A 350 5.09 10.03 -15.92
C ILE A 350 4.94 11.09 -17.03
N THR A 351 5.49 12.29 -16.83
CA THR A 351 5.38 13.41 -17.77
C THR A 351 6.57 13.52 -18.72
N SER A 352 7.55 12.62 -18.58
CA SER A 352 8.69 12.53 -19.51
C SER A 352 8.26 12.19 -20.94
N SER A 353 9.16 12.42 -21.90
CA SER A 353 8.94 12.10 -23.32
C SER A 353 8.70 10.61 -23.58
N GLN A 354 9.20 9.73 -22.70
CA GLN A 354 8.97 8.29 -22.73
C GLN A 354 8.44 7.83 -21.37
N PRO A 355 7.13 8.00 -21.11
CA PRO A 355 6.55 7.72 -19.81
C PRO A 355 6.63 6.23 -19.47
N LEU A 356 7.12 5.93 -18.27
CA LEU A 356 7.20 4.55 -17.79
C LEU A 356 5.80 3.97 -17.59
N ASP A 357 5.64 2.69 -17.92
CA ASP A 357 4.44 1.94 -17.56
C ASP A 357 4.40 1.68 -16.05
N LEU A 358 3.20 1.45 -15.48
CA LEU A 358 3.05 1.24 -14.03
C LEU A 358 3.97 0.14 -13.46
N ALA A 359 4.08 -1.01 -14.14
CA ALA A 359 4.95 -2.09 -13.67
C ALA A 359 6.44 -1.71 -13.66
N GLN A 360 6.88 -0.96 -14.68
CA GLN A 360 8.24 -0.44 -14.79
C GLN A 360 8.50 0.63 -13.74
N LEU A 361 7.54 1.52 -13.52
CA LEU A 361 7.60 2.57 -12.52
C LEU A 361 7.75 1.97 -11.11
N ILE A 362 6.91 1.00 -10.75
CA ILE A 362 7.00 0.30 -9.45
C ILE A 362 8.38 -0.34 -9.29
N THR A 363 8.86 -1.04 -10.32
CA THR A 363 10.16 -1.72 -10.30
C THR A 363 11.31 -0.74 -10.16
N LYS A 364 11.29 0.38 -10.90
CA LYS A 364 12.31 1.44 -10.81
C LYS A 364 12.33 2.02 -9.40
N ARG A 365 11.16 2.33 -8.82
CA ARG A 365 11.04 2.93 -7.50
C ARG A 365 11.57 2.03 -6.40
N LEU A 366 11.28 0.73 -6.45
CA LEU A 366 11.81 -0.22 -5.47
C LEU A 366 13.33 -0.37 -5.55
N LYS A 367 13.91 -0.25 -6.76
CA LYS A 367 15.36 -0.30 -6.95
C LYS A 367 16.07 1.00 -6.55
N SER A 368 15.44 2.15 -6.77
CA SER A 368 16.02 3.47 -6.48
C SER A 368 15.89 3.88 -5.01
N GLN A 369 15.04 3.20 -4.24
CA GLN A 369 14.80 3.58 -2.86
C GLN A 369 15.92 3.03 -1.97
N GLU A 370 16.67 3.93 -1.33
CA GLU A 370 17.62 3.57 -0.28
C GLU A 370 16.84 2.90 0.86
N SER A 371 17.00 1.58 0.95
CA SER A 371 16.32 0.76 1.94
C SER A 371 17.33 -0.24 2.48
N SER A 372 17.25 -0.51 3.78
CA SER A 372 18.09 -1.52 4.46
C SER A 372 17.93 -2.92 3.85
N LEU A 373 16.86 -3.15 3.09
CA LEU A 373 16.61 -4.37 2.33
C LEU A 373 16.79 -4.08 0.85
N LYS A 374 17.76 -4.74 0.20
CA LYS A 374 17.91 -4.66 -1.26
C LYS A 374 16.79 -5.47 -1.91
N LEU A 375 15.77 -4.79 -2.42
CA LEU A 375 14.62 -5.42 -3.06
C LEU A 375 14.86 -5.58 -4.56
N GLU A 376 15.05 -6.81 -5.01
CA GLU A 376 15.14 -7.14 -6.44
C GLU A 376 13.92 -7.97 -6.86
N PRO A 377 12.86 -7.33 -7.41
CA PRO A 377 11.70 -8.07 -7.87
C PRO A 377 12.07 -9.01 -9.02
N PRO A 378 11.54 -10.24 -9.04
CA PRO A 378 11.68 -11.12 -10.19
C PRO A 378 11.21 -10.45 -11.48
N PRO A 379 11.77 -10.81 -12.65
CA PRO A 379 11.33 -10.27 -13.93
C PRO A 379 9.80 -10.38 -14.10
N GLN A 380 9.17 -9.28 -14.53
CA GLN A 380 7.73 -9.18 -14.78
C GLN A 380 6.81 -9.49 -13.58
N TRP A 381 7.34 -9.60 -12.35
CA TRP A 381 6.52 -9.96 -11.19
C TRP A 381 5.34 -9.01 -10.99
N PHE A 382 5.59 -7.69 -10.92
CA PHE A 382 4.52 -6.70 -10.78
C PHE A 382 3.58 -6.68 -11.98
N GLU A 383 4.11 -6.80 -13.21
CA GLU A 383 3.29 -6.83 -14.42
C GLU A 383 2.28 -7.99 -14.39
N ASN A 384 2.72 -9.18 -13.98
CA ASN A 384 1.85 -10.34 -13.85
C ASN A 384 0.85 -10.19 -12.71
N LYS A 385 1.27 -9.68 -11.54
CA LYS A 385 0.34 -9.46 -10.42
C LYS A 385 -0.72 -8.40 -10.75
N LEU A 386 -0.36 -7.36 -11.50
CA LEU A 386 -1.28 -6.35 -12.01
C LEU A 386 -2.27 -6.95 -13.03
N LYS A 387 -1.78 -7.70 -14.03
CA LYS A 387 -2.64 -8.35 -15.04
C LYS A 387 -3.68 -9.30 -14.43
N HIS A 388 -3.33 -10.00 -13.35
CA HIS A 388 -4.21 -10.97 -12.68
C HIS A 388 -5.04 -10.37 -11.53
N GLY A 389 -5.09 -9.03 -11.39
CA GLY A 389 -5.90 -8.37 -10.37
C GLY A 389 -5.50 -8.68 -8.94
N LYS A 390 -4.21 -8.99 -8.70
CA LYS A 390 -3.69 -9.31 -7.37
C LYS A 390 -3.17 -8.09 -6.61
N CYS A 391 -3.10 -6.93 -7.27
CA CYS A 391 -2.59 -5.70 -6.69
C CYS A 391 -3.72 -4.74 -6.26
N LEU A 392 -3.46 -4.01 -5.18
CA LEU A 392 -4.16 -2.80 -4.80
C LEU A 392 -3.22 -1.62 -5.07
N VAL A 393 -3.44 -0.90 -6.16
CA VAL A 393 -2.62 0.26 -6.54
C VAL A 393 -3.23 1.52 -5.96
N MET A 394 -2.48 2.19 -5.10
CA MET A 394 -2.89 3.41 -4.41
C MET A 394 -2.03 4.57 -4.90
N LEU A 395 -2.67 5.58 -5.46
CA LEU A 395 -2.03 6.78 -6.01
C LEU A 395 -2.39 7.97 -5.13
N ASP A 396 -1.44 8.45 -4.34
CA ASP A 396 -1.68 9.52 -3.38
C ASP A 396 -1.37 10.90 -3.98
N GLY A 397 -2.29 11.84 -3.80
CA GLY A 397 -2.06 13.28 -3.99
C GLY A 397 -2.09 13.75 -5.44
N LEU A 398 -3.19 13.57 -6.19
CA LEU A 398 -3.28 14.18 -7.54
C LEU A 398 -3.21 15.71 -7.49
N ASP A 399 -3.73 16.31 -6.41
CA ASP A 399 -3.63 17.76 -6.16
C ASP A 399 -2.22 18.21 -5.74
N GLU A 400 -1.31 17.28 -5.45
CA GLU A 400 0.09 17.57 -5.13
C GLU A 400 0.94 17.78 -6.39
N VAL A 401 0.37 17.69 -7.60
CA VAL A 401 1.04 18.09 -8.84
C VAL A 401 0.69 19.55 -9.13
N ALA A 402 1.58 20.48 -8.79
CA ALA A 402 1.29 21.91 -8.84
C ALA A 402 0.91 22.40 -10.25
N ASP A 403 1.68 22.03 -11.28
CA ASP A 403 1.42 22.40 -12.66
C ASP A 403 0.16 21.71 -13.22
N GLU A 404 -0.77 22.50 -13.74
CA GLU A 404 -2.06 21.99 -14.24
C GLU A 404 -1.90 21.10 -15.48
N THR A 405 -0.98 21.42 -16.38
CA THR A 405 -0.72 20.64 -17.59
C THR A 405 -0.15 19.27 -17.23
N GLN A 406 0.84 19.23 -16.34
CA GLN A 406 1.40 17.99 -15.79
C GLN A 406 0.34 17.19 -15.05
N ARG A 407 -0.54 17.84 -14.28
CA ARG A 407 -1.63 17.16 -13.58
C ARG A 407 -2.59 16.47 -14.55
N GLN A 408 -2.93 17.11 -15.67
CA GLN A 408 -3.72 16.51 -16.74
C GLN A 408 -2.98 15.34 -17.44
N GLN A 409 -1.67 15.46 -17.64
CA GLN A 409 -0.84 14.37 -18.17
C GLN A 409 -0.81 13.17 -17.21
N VAL A 410 -0.65 13.41 -15.91
CA VAL A 410 -0.72 12.38 -14.87
C VAL A 410 -2.08 11.70 -14.87
N SER A 411 -3.18 12.47 -14.89
CA SER A 411 -4.54 11.92 -14.97
C SER A 411 -4.73 11.04 -16.22
N SER A 412 -4.30 11.53 -17.38
CA SER A 412 -4.34 10.78 -18.65
C SER A 412 -3.48 9.51 -18.61
N TRP A 413 -2.32 9.55 -17.96
CA TRP A 413 -1.47 8.38 -17.77
C TRP A 413 -2.18 7.35 -16.88
N VAL A 414 -2.78 7.77 -15.77
CA VAL A 414 -3.51 6.87 -14.87
C VAL A 414 -4.68 6.20 -15.59
N ASP A 415 -5.47 6.94 -16.37
CA ASP A 415 -6.55 6.36 -17.19
C ASP A 415 -6.02 5.27 -18.15
N LYS A 416 -4.86 5.49 -18.78
CA LYS A 416 -4.19 4.47 -19.61
C LYS A 416 -3.79 3.24 -18.80
N GLN A 417 -3.26 3.42 -17.58
CA GLN A 417 -2.89 2.30 -16.70
C GLN A 417 -4.13 1.51 -16.23
N MET A 418 -5.23 2.19 -15.90
CA MET A 418 -6.51 1.54 -15.55
C MET A 418 -7.11 0.76 -16.73
N GLY A 419 -6.90 1.23 -17.96
CA GLY A 419 -7.28 0.51 -19.18
C GLY A 419 -6.40 -0.70 -19.46
N LYS A 420 -5.08 -0.59 -19.22
CA LYS A 420 -4.12 -1.69 -19.40
C LYS A 420 -4.28 -2.81 -18.37
N TYR A 421 -4.65 -2.47 -17.14
CA TYR A 421 -4.81 -3.40 -16.01
C TYR A 421 -6.25 -3.40 -15.47
N PRO A 422 -7.26 -3.84 -16.26
CA PRO A 422 -8.67 -3.71 -15.89
C PRO A 422 -9.07 -4.55 -14.66
N GLU A 423 -8.33 -5.62 -14.37
CA GLU A 423 -8.54 -6.47 -13.20
C GLU A 423 -7.93 -5.92 -11.91
N THR A 424 -7.01 -4.95 -12.01
CA THR A 424 -6.36 -4.35 -10.84
C THR A 424 -7.29 -3.36 -10.14
N THR A 425 -7.22 -3.35 -8.81
CA THR A 425 -7.94 -2.36 -8.00
C THR A 425 -7.08 -1.11 -7.84
N PHE A 426 -7.65 0.04 -8.17
CA PHE A 426 -7.04 1.36 -8.05
C PHE A 426 -7.79 2.21 -7.03
N ILE A 427 -7.04 2.86 -6.15
CA ILE A 427 -7.53 3.95 -5.30
C ILE A 427 -6.67 5.17 -5.58
N MET A 428 -7.29 6.29 -5.92
CA MET A 428 -6.60 7.59 -6.02
C MET A 428 -7.12 8.54 -4.96
N THR A 429 -6.27 9.41 -4.43
CA THR A 429 -6.69 10.52 -3.55
C THR A 429 -6.49 11.88 -4.21
N SER A 430 -7.36 12.84 -3.88
CA SER A 430 -7.18 14.24 -4.29
C SER A 430 -7.96 15.21 -3.40
N ARG A 431 -7.60 16.50 -3.42
CA ARG A 431 -8.46 17.60 -2.94
C ARG A 431 -9.56 17.92 -3.98
N PRO A 432 -10.73 18.46 -3.57
CA PRO A 432 -11.84 18.73 -4.49
C PRO A 432 -11.46 19.55 -5.72
N PHE A 433 -10.71 20.63 -5.53
CA PHE A 433 -10.27 21.53 -6.61
C PHE A 433 -9.26 20.85 -7.55
N GLY A 434 -8.26 20.17 -6.99
CA GLY A 434 -7.23 19.48 -7.78
C GLY A 434 -7.80 18.37 -8.66
N TYR A 435 -8.85 17.68 -8.20
CA TYR A 435 -9.55 16.68 -9.01
C TYR A 435 -10.45 17.29 -10.08
N HIS A 436 -11.12 18.41 -9.80
CA HIS A 436 -12.07 19.02 -10.74
C HIS A 436 -11.40 19.39 -12.07
N ASN A 437 -10.16 19.87 -12.03
CA ASN A 437 -9.39 20.29 -13.20
C ASN A 437 -8.70 19.12 -13.94
N ALA A 438 -8.64 17.93 -13.34
CA ALA A 438 -7.92 16.78 -13.88
C ALA A 438 -8.72 15.47 -13.67
N GLN A 439 -10.02 15.51 -13.94
CA GLN A 439 -10.92 14.37 -13.71
C GLN A 439 -10.51 13.15 -14.55
N LEU A 440 -10.49 12.00 -13.90
CA LEU A 440 -10.22 10.71 -14.54
C LEU A 440 -11.49 10.18 -15.22
N LYS A 441 -11.34 9.65 -16.44
CA LYS A 441 -12.45 9.11 -17.23
C LYS A 441 -12.82 7.68 -16.84
N GLN A 442 -11.86 6.91 -16.33
CA GLN A 442 -12.04 5.49 -16.01
C GLN A 442 -12.54 5.23 -14.58
N VAL A 443 -12.75 6.27 -13.77
CA VAL A 443 -13.22 6.15 -12.38
C VAL A 443 -14.62 5.53 -12.34
N GLY A 444 -14.77 4.50 -11.51
CA GLY A 444 -16.07 3.83 -11.31
C GLY A 444 -16.88 4.43 -10.16
N ILE A 445 -16.22 4.91 -9.10
CA ILE A 445 -16.88 5.58 -7.98
C ILE A 445 -16.05 6.71 -7.37
N SER A 446 -16.73 7.80 -7.03
CA SER A 446 -16.15 8.92 -6.29
C SER A 446 -16.67 8.96 -4.86
N LEU A 447 -15.75 8.87 -3.91
CA LEU A 447 -16.00 8.88 -2.47
C LEU A 447 -15.48 10.18 -1.88
N GLU A 448 -16.29 10.83 -1.06
CA GLU A 448 -15.92 12.00 -0.28
C GLU A 448 -15.69 11.60 1.18
N VAL A 449 -14.51 11.91 1.71
CA VAL A 449 -14.18 11.76 3.13
C VAL A 449 -15.00 12.78 3.92
N LYS A 450 -15.76 12.29 4.89
CA LYS A 450 -16.50 13.15 5.83
C LYS A 450 -15.60 13.53 7.01
N PRO A 451 -15.79 14.72 7.61
CA PRO A 451 -15.15 15.08 8.87
C PRO A 451 -15.35 13.99 9.93
N PHE A 452 -14.49 13.96 10.95
CA PHE A 452 -14.78 13.13 12.11
C PHE A 452 -16.12 13.52 12.70
N ASN A 453 -16.85 12.53 13.24
CA ASN A 453 -17.92 12.81 14.18
C ASN A 453 -17.35 12.76 15.61
N LEU A 454 -18.18 13.11 16.59
CA LEU A 454 -17.76 13.13 17.99
C LEU A 454 -17.19 11.78 18.45
N LYS A 455 -17.80 10.66 18.04
CA LYS A 455 -17.32 9.32 18.38
C LYS A 455 -15.92 9.02 17.81
N GLN A 456 -15.66 9.39 16.56
CA GLN A 456 -14.34 9.21 15.93
C GLN A 456 -13.28 10.10 16.58
N MET A 457 -13.66 11.33 16.96
CA MET A 457 -12.79 12.24 17.70
C MET A 457 -12.42 11.66 19.08
N GLU A 458 -13.40 11.18 19.85
CA GLU A 458 -13.18 10.53 21.15
C GLU A 458 -12.28 9.29 21.00
N GLU A 459 -12.59 8.40 20.04
CA GLU A 459 -11.79 7.22 19.75
C GLU A 459 -10.34 7.57 19.40
N PHE A 460 -10.15 8.61 18.58
CA PHE A 460 -8.82 9.10 18.23
C PHE A 460 -8.07 9.60 19.47
N LEU A 461 -8.70 10.43 20.31
CA LEU A 461 -8.06 10.99 21.50
C LEU A 461 -7.69 9.91 22.51
N HIS A 462 -8.57 8.94 22.78
CA HIS A 462 -8.24 7.81 23.64
C HIS A 462 -7.05 7.01 23.11
N ASN A 463 -7.05 6.67 21.82
CA ASN A 463 -5.96 5.92 21.21
C ASN A 463 -4.64 6.71 21.21
N TRP A 464 -4.69 8.01 20.92
CA TRP A 464 -3.53 8.89 20.88
C TRP A 464 -2.88 9.05 22.26
N TYR A 465 -3.68 9.35 23.30
CA TYR A 465 -3.17 9.46 24.67
C TYR A 465 -2.63 8.11 25.18
N LEU A 466 -3.32 7.01 24.91
CA LEU A 466 -2.84 5.69 25.30
C LEU A 466 -1.48 5.37 24.66
N GLN A 467 -1.33 5.62 23.36
CA GLN A 467 -0.06 5.38 22.68
C GLN A 467 1.06 6.27 23.22
N ASN A 468 0.79 7.55 23.46
CA ASN A 468 1.79 8.45 24.02
C ASN A 468 2.22 8.05 25.43
N GLU A 469 1.30 7.67 26.31
CA GLU A 469 1.62 7.21 27.67
C GLU A 469 2.38 5.87 27.66
N VAL A 470 1.96 4.93 26.81
CA VAL A 470 2.68 3.65 26.62
C VAL A 470 4.11 3.90 26.16
N LEU A 471 4.31 4.83 25.22
CA LEU A 471 5.64 5.15 24.73
C LEU A 471 6.51 5.86 25.77
N ARG A 472 5.95 6.83 26.53
CA ARG A 472 6.61 7.49 27.67
C ARG A 472 7.09 6.49 28.72
N GLN A 473 6.35 5.40 28.91
CA GLN A 473 6.64 4.33 29.85
C GLN A 473 7.39 3.15 29.22
N ALA A 474 8.23 3.41 28.20
CA ALA A 474 9.07 2.40 27.53
C ALA A 474 8.28 1.18 27.01
N ARG A 475 7.09 1.42 26.45
CA ARG A 475 6.13 0.44 25.92
C ARG A 475 5.46 -0.47 26.95
N LYS A 476 5.48 -0.09 28.23
CA LYS A 476 4.74 -0.79 29.28
C LYS A 476 3.25 -0.47 29.18
N ILE A 477 2.41 -1.51 29.28
CA ILE A 477 0.95 -1.39 29.35
C ILE A 477 0.50 -1.96 30.69
N ASP A 478 0.16 -1.09 31.63
CA ASP A 478 -0.40 -1.47 32.94
C ASP A 478 -1.66 -0.63 33.26
N PRO A 479 -2.44 -1.01 34.29
CA PRO A 479 -3.67 -0.29 34.63
C PRO A 479 -3.44 1.20 34.93
N GLY A 480 -2.29 1.58 35.49
CA GLY A 480 -1.96 2.99 35.77
C GLY A 480 -1.71 3.79 34.49
N VAL A 481 -1.00 3.21 33.52
CA VAL A 481 -0.81 3.83 32.19
C VAL A 481 -2.14 4.08 31.49
N LYS A 482 -3.05 3.08 31.52
CA LYS A 482 -4.38 3.21 30.92
C LYS A 482 -5.22 4.28 31.63
N ALA A 483 -5.25 4.26 32.96
CA ALA A 483 -5.99 5.25 33.74
C ALA A 483 -5.49 6.69 33.49
N ASN A 484 -4.17 6.90 33.46
CA ASN A 484 -3.60 8.22 33.16
C ASN A 484 -3.95 8.70 31.74
N ALA A 485 -3.89 7.81 30.75
CA ALA A 485 -4.28 8.12 29.38
C ALA A 485 -5.77 8.47 29.28
N GLU A 486 -6.64 7.72 29.95
CA GLU A 486 -8.09 7.97 30.00
C GLU A 486 -8.42 9.30 30.66
N ILE A 487 -7.79 9.64 31.79
CA ILE A 487 -7.98 10.94 32.46
C ILE A 487 -7.66 12.09 31.51
N LYS A 488 -6.50 12.06 30.85
CA LYS A 488 -6.09 13.12 29.91
C LYS A 488 -6.98 13.20 28.67
N ALA A 489 -7.39 12.05 28.12
CA ALA A 489 -8.29 12.00 26.97
C ALA A 489 -9.66 12.59 27.33
N ASN A 490 -10.24 12.18 28.46
CA ASN A 490 -11.55 12.64 28.91
C ASN A 490 -11.55 14.15 29.21
N ASP A 491 -10.51 14.66 29.87
CA ASP A 491 -10.37 16.11 30.12
C ASP A 491 -10.38 16.92 28.81
N LEU A 492 -9.61 16.49 27.80
CA LEU A 492 -9.62 17.17 26.50
C LEU A 492 -10.97 17.04 25.76
N ILE A 493 -11.58 15.85 25.80
CA ILE A 493 -12.89 15.60 25.18
C ILE A 493 -13.94 16.55 25.79
N GLU A 494 -13.96 16.68 27.11
CA GLU A 494 -14.90 17.54 27.82
C GLU A 494 -14.69 19.02 27.44
N ARG A 495 -13.44 19.48 27.43
CA ARG A 495 -13.10 20.85 27.00
C ARG A 495 -13.55 21.13 25.57
N ILE A 496 -13.26 20.23 24.63
CA ILE A 496 -13.67 20.41 23.23
C ILE A 496 -15.20 20.48 23.12
N LYS A 497 -15.94 19.61 23.82
CA LYS A 497 -17.41 19.62 23.81
C LYS A 497 -18.02 20.89 24.40
N ASN A 498 -17.37 21.47 25.40
CA ASN A 498 -17.83 22.70 26.06
C ASN A 498 -17.52 23.97 25.24
N HIS A 499 -16.73 23.87 24.16
CA HIS A 499 -16.37 24.98 23.28
C HIS A 499 -16.75 24.68 21.81
N PRO A 500 -17.99 25.01 21.37
CA PRO A 500 -18.49 24.63 20.04
C PRO A 500 -17.61 25.07 18.87
N THR A 501 -17.01 26.26 18.97
CA THR A 501 -16.11 26.80 17.94
C THR A 501 -14.82 26.00 17.81
N ILE A 502 -14.34 25.41 18.90
CA ILE A 502 -13.19 24.49 18.91
C ILE A 502 -13.62 23.09 18.48
N ALA A 503 -14.81 22.63 18.87
CA ALA A 503 -15.37 21.37 18.42
C ALA A 503 -15.41 21.26 16.90
N ALA A 504 -15.83 22.33 16.20
CA ALA A 504 -15.84 22.38 14.73
C ALA A 504 -14.45 22.18 14.11
N ILE A 505 -13.40 22.74 14.73
CA ILE A 505 -11.99 22.59 14.31
C ILE A 505 -11.51 21.15 14.57
N ALA A 506 -11.86 20.59 15.73
CA ALA A 506 -11.48 19.25 16.18
C ALA A 506 -12.04 18.11 15.32
N LEU A 507 -13.00 18.38 14.43
CA LEU A 507 -13.48 17.38 13.46
C LEU A 507 -12.49 17.13 12.30
N ASN A 508 -11.48 17.98 12.13
CA ASN A 508 -10.38 17.76 11.21
C ASN A 508 -9.25 16.97 11.91
N PRO A 509 -8.87 15.76 11.46
CA PRO A 509 -7.87 14.93 12.13
C PRO A 509 -6.50 15.59 12.33
N LEU A 510 -6.05 16.43 11.37
CA LEU A 510 -4.79 17.15 11.50
C LEU A 510 -4.86 18.17 12.64
N LEU A 511 -5.91 18.99 12.66
CA LEU A 511 -6.10 20.01 13.70
C LEU A 511 -6.35 19.36 15.06
N LEU A 512 -7.09 18.24 15.11
CA LEU A 512 -7.28 17.45 16.33
C LEU A 512 -5.94 16.95 16.90
N THR A 513 -5.02 16.51 16.03
CA THR A 513 -3.68 16.09 16.45
C THR A 513 -2.88 17.25 17.04
N MET A 514 -3.00 18.45 16.45
CA MET A 514 -2.36 19.67 16.97
C MET A 514 -2.95 20.08 18.32
N ILE A 515 -4.28 20.06 18.45
CA ILE A 515 -5.00 20.33 19.70
C ILE A 515 -4.56 19.36 20.81
N ALA A 516 -4.53 18.06 20.52
CA ALA A 516 -4.06 17.05 21.47
C ALA A 516 -2.59 17.26 21.86
N THR A 517 -1.76 17.67 20.91
CA THR A 517 -0.35 18.01 21.17
C THR A 517 -0.23 19.22 22.09
N VAL A 518 -0.97 20.30 21.85
CA VAL A 518 -0.97 21.48 22.74
C VAL A 518 -1.44 21.11 24.14
N HIS A 519 -2.56 20.40 24.23
CA HIS A 519 -3.13 19.98 25.51
C HIS A 519 -2.16 19.10 26.31
N ASP A 520 -1.49 18.14 25.67
CA ASP A 520 -0.50 17.28 26.33
C ASP A 520 0.76 18.05 26.79
N ASN A 521 1.06 19.21 26.20
CA ASN A 521 2.16 20.08 26.61
C ASN A 521 1.76 21.10 27.69
N ARG A 522 0.55 21.68 27.61
CA ARG A 522 0.11 22.80 28.45
C ARG A 522 -0.80 22.38 29.61
N GLY A 523 -1.49 21.25 29.51
CA GLY A 523 -2.49 20.78 30.49
C GLY A 523 -3.78 21.60 30.51
N ALA A 524 -3.99 22.49 29.54
CA ALA A 524 -5.19 23.29 29.38
C ALA A 524 -5.51 23.47 27.89
N LEU A 525 -6.75 23.87 27.61
CA LEU A 525 -7.22 24.26 26.28
C LEU A 525 -7.76 25.69 26.39
N PRO A 526 -7.44 26.58 25.45
CA PRO A 526 -7.90 27.96 25.50
C PRO A 526 -9.40 28.06 25.18
N GLY A 527 -10.01 29.20 25.53
CA GLY A 527 -11.45 29.41 25.40
C GLY A 527 -11.90 29.89 24.02
N SER A 528 -10.97 30.34 23.17
CA SER A 528 -11.26 30.89 21.85
C SER A 528 -10.42 30.24 20.73
N ARG A 529 -10.92 30.31 19.49
CA ARG A 529 -10.20 29.81 18.30
C ARG A 529 -8.88 30.55 18.07
N LEU A 530 -8.85 31.84 18.36
CA LEU A 530 -7.69 32.68 18.18
C LEU A 530 -6.54 32.29 19.13
N GLU A 531 -6.86 32.16 20.43
CA GLU A 531 -5.91 31.67 21.43
C GLU A 531 -5.46 30.24 21.12
N LEU A 532 -6.35 29.39 20.59
CA LEU A 532 -5.97 28.05 20.16
C LEU A 532 -4.92 28.06 19.05
N TYR A 533 -5.08 28.89 18.03
CA TYR A 533 -4.08 29.02 16.98
C TYR A 533 -2.76 29.60 17.49
N GLU A 534 -2.83 30.57 18.40
CA GLU A 534 -1.66 31.12 19.09
C GLU A 534 -0.89 30.03 19.85
N GLU A 535 -1.57 29.27 20.70
CA GLU A 535 -0.94 28.20 21.49
C GLU A 535 -0.38 27.09 20.59
N ILE A 536 -1.07 26.72 19.50
CA ILE A 536 -0.54 25.76 18.53
C ILE A 536 0.75 26.30 17.90
N CYS A 537 0.75 27.54 17.42
CA CYS A 537 1.95 28.14 16.84
C CYS A 537 3.09 28.21 17.85
N GLU A 538 2.83 28.64 19.08
CA GLU A 538 3.84 28.66 20.14
C GLU A 538 4.41 27.27 20.42
N VAL A 539 3.56 26.26 20.69
CA VAL A 539 4.01 24.90 21.03
C VAL A 539 4.83 24.29 19.89
N LEU A 540 4.42 24.48 18.64
CA LEU A 540 5.15 23.94 17.48
C LEU A 540 6.46 24.69 17.18
N LEU A 541 6.56 25.98 17.53
CA LEU A 541 7.76 26.80 17.30
C LEU A 541 8.76 26.77 18.47
N VAL A 542 8.30 26.50 19.70
CA VAL A 542 9.09 26.69 20.94
C VAL A 542 10.29 25.77 21.07
N ARG A 543 10.23 24.45 20.79
CA ARG A 543 11.44 23.60 20.75
C ARG A 543 11.21 22.11 20.46
N ARG A 544 12.19 21.51 19.79
CA ARG A 544 12.74 20.19 20.19
C ARG A 544 14.27 20.20 20.10
N GLN A 545 14.93 20.84 21.06
CA GLN A 545 16.40 20.85 21.18
C GLN A 545 16.99 19.63 21.91
N GLU A 546 16.19 18.62 22.30
CA GLU A 546 16.66 17.57 23.21
C GLU A 546 16.54 16.14 22.69
N VAL A 547 16.17 15.92 21.42
CA VAL A 547 16.16 14.55 20.88
C VAL A 547 17.24 14.36 19.83
N LYS A 548 18.36 13.84 20.35
CA LYS A 548 19.45 13.14 19.66
C LYS A 548 20.16 13.95 18.57
N GLY A 549 21.15 14.74 18.98
CA GLY A 549 22.32 15.07 18.15
C GLY A 549 22.11 15.99 16.96
N ILE A 550 20.89 16.46 16.68
CA ILE A 550 20.63 17.50 15.69
C ILE A 550 20.79 18.85 16.41
N VAL A 551 21.98 19.45 16.28
CA VAL A 551 22.18 20.86 16.64
C VAL A 551 21.15 21.66 15.88
N ASP A 552 20.36 22.49 16.57
CA ASP A 552 19.44 23.45 15.95
C ASP A 552 20.28 24.42 15.12
N GLN A 553 20.45 24.13 13.83
CA GLN A 553 21.35 24.85 12.93
C GLN A 553 20.93 26.32 12.77
N ILE A 554 19.69 26.64 13.13
CA ILE A 554 19.03 27.92 12.84
C ILE A 554 19.06 28.88 14.03
N GLN A 555 19.29 28.40 15.26
CA GLN A 555 19.46 29.22 16.48
C GLN A 555 18.42 30.36 16.71
N LEU A 556 17.22 30.26 16.13
CA LEU A 556 16.15 31.27 16.31
C LEU A 556 15.21 30.92 17.45
N LYS A 557 14.82 31.95 18.22
CA LYS A 557 13.76 31.86 19.22
C LYS A 557 12.40 31.69 18.53
N ALA A 558 11.43 31.11 19.23
CA ALA A 558 10.08 30.89 18.73
C ALA A 558 9.44 32.16 18.15
N ALA A 559 9.53 33.27 18.88
CA ALA A 559 9.02 34.57 18.46
C ALA A 559 9.65 35.04 17.14
N GLN A 560 10.96 34.86 16.94
CA GLN A 560 11.64 35.22 15.69
C GLN A 560 11.15 34.36 14.52
N LYS A 561 10.98 33.05 14.74
CA LYS A 561 10.42 32.14 13.72
C LYS A 561 9.00 32.57 13.35
N GLN A 562 8.18 32.93 14.34
CA GLN A 562 6.82 33.40 14.13
C GLN A 562 6.79 34.68 13.30
N SER A 563 7.63 35.67 13.61
CA SER A 563 7.70 36.93 12.84
C SER A 563 8.05 36.71 11.37
N VAL A 564 8.96 35.78 11.07
CA VAL A 564 9.26 35.42 9.66
C VAL A 564 8.03 34.78 8.99
N LEU A 565 7.34 33.88 9.69
CA LEU A 565 6.15 33.21 9.15
C LEU A 565 4.94 34.15 9.00
N GLN A 566 4.81 35.17 9.84
CA GLN A 566 3.80 36.23 9.78
C GLN A 566 3.92 37.05 8.49
N VAL A 567 5.13 37.47 8.15
CA VAL A 567 5.42 38.14 6.87
C VAL A 567 5.06 37.24 5.70
N LEU A 568 5.57 36.00 5.70
CA LEU A 568 5.30 35.03 4.64
C LEU A 568 3.79 34.86 4.45
N ALA A 569 3.06 34.62 5.54
CA ALA A 569 1.62 34.44 5.49
C ALA A 569 0.90 35.65 4.87
N LEU A 570 1.25 36.88 5.29
CA LEU A 570 0.68 38.10 4.71
C LEU A 570 0.92 38.20 3.20
N GLU A 571 2.13 37.91 2.73
CA GLU A 571 2.45 37.94 1.29
C GLU A 571 1.66 36.88 0.50
N LEU A 572 1.54 35.66 1.03
CA LEU A 572 0.71 34.62 0.40
C LEU A 572 -0.78 35.01 0.37
N MET A 573 -1.26 35.67 1.42
CA MET A 573 -2.63 36.18 1.46
C MET A 573 -2.87 37.27 0.41
N LYS A 574 -1.92 38.21 0.21
CA LYS A 574 -1.98 39.23 -0.85
C LYS A 574 -1.98 38.61 -2.25
N LEU A 575 -1.14 37.59 -2.46
CA LEU A 575 -1.07 36.83 -3.71
C LEU A 575 -2.26 35.88 -3.93
N LYS A 576 -3.16 35.75 -2.94
CA LYS A 576 -4.31 34.83 -2.95
C LYS A 576 -3.90 33.39 -3.25
N THR A 577 -2.74 32.98 -2.72
CA THR A 577 -2.19 31.64 -2.89
C THR A 577 -1.99 30.95 -1.55
N ARG A 578 -1.98 29.63 -1.58
CA ARG A 578 -1.57 28.78 -0.45
C ARG A 578 -0.15 28.24 -0.64
N GLU A 579 0.30 28.24 -1.89
CA GLU A 579 1.51 27.57 -2.34
C GLU A 579 2.58 28.60 -2.65
N PHE A 580 3.82 28.26 -2.30
CA PHE A 580 5.00 29.07 -2.59
C PHE A 580 6.21 28.18 -2.85
N THR A 581 7.19 28.72 -3.56
CA THR A 581 8.45 28.03 -3.85
C THR A 581 9.58 28.59 -3.00
N LEU A 582 10.73 27.90 -3.00
CA LEU A 582 11.96 28.45 -2.42
C LEU A 582 12.44 29.76 -3.10
N ALA A 583 11.88 30.13 -4.26
CA ALA A 583 12.18 31.44 -4.87
C ALA A 583 11.46 32.57 -4.12
N VAL A 584 10.20 32.36 -3.70
CA VAL A 584 9.49 33.26 -2.79
C VAL A 584 10.19 33.31 -1.43
N ALA A 585 10.95 32.26 -1.07
CA ALA A 585 11.80 32.28 0.11
C ALA A 585 12.96 33.30 0.04
N LYS A 586 13.29 33.84 -1.15
CA LYS A 586 14.21 34.98 -1.27
C LYS A 586 13.53 36.29 -0.87
N ASP A 587 12.22 36.42 -1.09
CA ASP A 587 11.49 37.64 -0.71
C ASP A 587 11.34 37.77 0.82
N ILE A 588 11.43 36.65 1.55
CA ILE A 588 11.51 36.65 3.02
C ILE A 588 12.96 36.77 3.54
N GLU A 589 13.97 36.78 2.66
CA GLU A 589 15.39 36.87 3.03
C GLU A 589 15.72 38.19 3.72
N ASP A 590 15.15 39.29 3.22
CA ASP A 590 15.29 40.62 3.83
C ASP A 590 14.69 40.65 5.24
N GLN A 591 13.54 39.99 5.43
CA GLN A 591 12.85 39.93 6.72
C GLN A 591 13.51 38.96 7.69
N MET A 592 14.03 37.83 7.20
CA MET A 592 14.91 36.98 7.99
C MET A 592 16.16 37.73 8.41
N THR A 593 16.78 38.50 7.51
CA THR A 593 17.95 39.33 7.85
C THR A 593 17.60 40.36 8.94
N ALA A 594 16.42 41.00 8.85
CA ALA A 594 15.94 41.96 9.83
C ALA A 594 15.61 41.34 11.21
N VAL A 595 15.01 40.14 11.24
CA VAL A 595 14.50 39.50 12.48
C VAL A 595 15.53 38.58 13.15
N ALA A 596 16.36 37.90 12.36
CA ALA A 596 17.28 36.84 12.79
C ALA A 596 18.77 37.23 12.71
N GLY A 597 19.11 38.33 12.04
CA GLY A 597 20.47 38.60 11.58
C GLY A 597 20.89 37.66 10.45
N SER A 598 21.99 37.98 9.76
CA SER A 598 22.47 37.34 8.53
C SER A 598 22.96 35.87 8.67
N ARG A 599 22.44 35.10 9.64
CA ARG A 599 23.01 33.80 10.05
C ARG A 599 22.26 32.57 9.56
N ALA A 600 21.00 32.69 9.12
CA ALA A 600 20.20 31.53 8.70
C ALA A 600 19.79 31.63 7.22
N ASN A 601 20.10 30.58 6.44
CA ASN A 601 19.64 30.44 5.06
C ASN A 601 18.11 30.24 5.04
N PRO A 602 17.33 31.00 4.24
CA PRO A 602 15.88 30.83 4.13
C PRO A 602 15.44 29.41 3.77
N GLN A 603 16.23 28.69 2.97
CA GLN A 603 15.90 27.32 2.61
C GLN A 603 16.00 26.37 3.80
N ASP A 604 17.03 26.54 4.63
CA ASP A 604 17.20 25.73 5.84
C ASP A 604 16.11 26.06 6.85
N PHE A 605 15.72 27.34 6.97
CA PHE A 605 14.58 27.77 7.79
C PHE A 605 13.28 27.09 7.39
N LEU A 606 12.91 27.16 6.11
CA LEU A 606 11.67 26.53 5.64
C LEU A 606 11.69 25.02 5.83
N LYS A 607 12.82 24.36 5.55
CA LYS A 607 13.00 22.93 5.83
C LYS A 607 12.88 22.64 7.31
N HIS A 608 13.38 23.49 8.20
CA HIS A 608 13.22 23.31 9.65
C HIS A 608 11.76 23.45 10.07
N ILE A 609 11.06 24.47 9.57
CA ILE A 609 9.63 24.64 9.87
C ILE A 609 8.81 23.46 9.32
N GLU A 610 9.15 22.90 8.16
CA GLU A 610 8.50 21.73 7.58
C GLU A 610 8.83 20.43 8.32
N GLN A 611 10.11 20.14 8.55
CA GLN A 611 10.57 18.84 9.06
C GLN A 611 10.50 18.69 10.56
N VAL A 612 10.55 19.80 11.32
CA VAL A 612 10.68 19.83 12.77
C VAL A 612 9.46 20.46 13.44
N CYS A 613 9.03 21.65 12.99
CA CYS A 613 7.89 22.34 13.60
C CYS A 613 6.54 21.81 13.09
N GLY A 614 6.46 21.44 11.81
CA GLY A 614 5.25 20.93 11.18
C GLY A 614 4.15 21.94 10.88
N LEU A 615 4.48 23.23 10.92
CA LEU A 615 3.58 24.31 10.49
C LEU A 615 3.56 24.49 8.97
N LEU A 616 4.59 24.03 8.27
CA LEU A 616 4.66 23.96 6.81
C LEU A 616 4.65 22.50 6.36
N VAL A 617 4.16 22.27 5.14
CA VAL A 617 4.25 20.99 4.44
C VAL A 617 4.75 21.21 3.02
N GLU A 618 5.63 20.32 2.56
CA GLU A 618 6.01 20.26 1.15
C GLU A 618 4.88 19.56 0.39
N ARG A 619 4.09 20.33 -0.37
CA ARG A 619 3.02 19.79 -1.24
C ARG A 619 3.63 19.00 -2.38
N ASP A 620 4.67 19.54 -2.98
CA ASP A 620 5.30 19.06 -4.19
C ASP A 620 6.79 19.38 -4.14
N VAL A 621 7.62 18.77 -4.98
CA VAL A 621 9.08 18.95 -4.91
C VAL A 621 9.43 20.44 -5.02
N GLY A 622 9.91 21.03 -3.92
CA GLY A 622 10.26 22.45 -3.81
C GLY A 622 9.09 23.43 -3.68
N VAL A 623 7.85 22.95 -3.54
CA VAL A 623 6.63 23.75 -3.35
C VAL A 623 6.03 23.47 -1.97
N TYR A 624 5.85 24.53 -1.19
CA TYR A 624 5.45 24.48 0.20
C TYR A 624 4.12 25.19 0.41
N GLU A 625 3.42 24.82 1.48
CA GLU A 625 2.26 25.54 2.01
C GLU A 625 2.22 25.45 3.53
N PHE A 626 1.39 26.27 4.17
CA PHE A 626 1.01 26.03 5.57
C PHE A 626 0.23 24.72 5.71
N ALA A 627 0.51 23.94 6.76
CA ALA A 627 -0.11 22.64 7.02
C ALA A 627 -1.66 22.70 7.01
N HIS A 628 -2.21 23.86 7.37
CA HIS A 628 -3.60 24.21 7.17
C HIS A 628 -3.74 25.71 6.88
N LEU A 629 -4.71 26.10 6.04
CA LEU A 629 -4.94 27.50 5.65
C LEU A 629 -5.16 28.42 6.86
N SER A 630 -5.81 27.92 7.91
CA SER A 630 -6.08 28.70 9.13
C SER A 630 -4.81 29.24 9.80
N PHE A 631 -3.65 28.59 9.63
CA PHE A 631 -2.39 29.11 10.15
C PHE A 631 -1.87 30.29 9.33
N GLN A 632 -2.04 30.23 8.00
CA GLN A 632 -1.77 31.38 7.13
C GLN A 632 -2.68 32.55 7.53
N GLU A 633 -3.99 32.30 7.67
CA GLU A 633 -4.97 33.33 8.04
C GLU A 633 -4.68 33.95 9.41
N TYR A 634 -4.35 33.11 10.41
CA TYR A 634 -3.98 33.53 11.76
C TYR A 634 -2.70 34.38 11.76
N LEU A 635 -1.61 33.89 11.16
CA LEU A 635 -0.34 34.59 11.13
C LEU A 635 -0.44 35.92 10.40
N THR A 636 -1.24 36.00 9.33
CA THR A 636 -1.58 37.27 8.68
C THR A 636 -2.33 38.23 9.59
N ALA A 637 -3.34 37.74 10.33
CA ALA A 637 -4.09 38.59 11.25
C ALA A 637 -3.18 39.20 12.34
N VAL A 638 -2.23 38.39 12.86
CA VAL A 638 -1.24 38.89 13.83
C VAL A 638 -0.29 39.91 13.18
N GLN A 639 0.23 39.63 11.98
CA GLN A 639 1.10 40.57 11.25
C GLN A 639 0.45 41.93 11.04
N VAL A 640 -0.80 41.93 10.55
CA VAL A 640 -1.56 43.16 10.27
C VAL A 640 -1.76 43.98 11.55
N LYS A 641 -2.01 43.31 12.67
CA LYS A 641 -2.18 43.96 13.97
C LYS A 641 -0.88 44.58 14.47
N GLU A 642 0.22 43.83 14.45
CA GLU A 642 1.53 44.29 14.96
C GLU A 642 2.10 45.44 14.12
N THR A 643 1.84 45.44 12.82
CA THR A 643 2.31 46.48 11.87
C THR A 643 1.32 47.62 11.64
N ASN A 644 0.15 47.60 12.30
CA ASN A 644 -0.94 48.57 12.13
C ASN A 644 -1.43 48.74 10.66
N GLN A 645 -1.42 47.65 9.87
CA GLN A 645 -1.82 47.64 8.46
C GLN A 645 -3.32 47.32 8.26
N GLU A 646 -4.19 47.77 9.17
CA GLU A 646 -5.64 47.49 9.17
C GLU A 646 -6.32 47.83 7.82
N GLN A 647 -5.81 48.83 7.11
CA GLN A 647 -6.34 49.24 5.81
C GLN A 647 -6.39 48.09 4.78
N ILE A 648 -5.44 47.15 4.82
CA ILE A 648 -5.43 45.98 3.91
C ILE A 648 -6.70 45.13 4.09
N LEU A 649 -7.17 45.00 5.34
CA LEU A 649 -8.39 44.26 5.67
C LEU A 649 -9.65 45.00 5.23
N ILE A 650 -9.66 46.32 5.40
CA ILE A 650 -10.75 47.20 4.95
C ILE A 650 -10.90 47.11 3.43
N ASP A 651 -9.80 47.21 2.69
CA ASP A 651 -9.79 47.13 1.22
C ASP A 651 -10.26 45.76 0.70
N ASN A 652 -10.18 44.72 1.53
CA ASN A 652 -10.58 43.35 1.21
C ASN A 652 -11.87 42.89 1.92
N ILE A 653 -12.68 43.80 2.47
CA ILE A 653 -13.88 43.45 3.25
C ILE A 653 -14.93 42.63 2.47
N ASN A 654 -14.96 42.77 1.14
CA ASN A 654 -15.85 42.05 0.23
C ASN A 654 -15.19 40.81 -0.43
N ASN A 655 -13.97 40.46 -0.01
CA ASN A 655 -13.22 39.35 -0.59
C ASN A 655 -13.22 38.16 0.38
N SER A 656 -13.95 37.11 0.02
CA SER A 656 -14.12 35.91 0.86
C SER A 656 -12.82 35.22 1.27
N TRP A 657 -11.74 35.41 0.50
CA TRP A 657 -10.40 34.95 0.84
C TRP A 657 -9.87 35.54 2.16
N TRP A 658 -10.30 36.75 2.53
CA TRP A 658 -9.81 37.47 3.72
C TRP A 658 -10.76 37.37 4.92
N HIS A 659 -11.97 36.83 4.76
CA HIS A 659 -12.98 36.88 5.82
C HIS A 659 -12.52 36.24 7.14
N GLU A 660 -11.85 35.08 7.09
CA GLU A 660 -11.38 34.45 8.33
C GLU A 660 -10.23 35.22 8.96
N THR A 661 -9.29 35.76 8.17
CA THR A 661 -8.26 36.68 8.67
C THR A 661 -8.89 37.91 9.35
N ILE A 662 -9.95 38.47 8.77
CA ILE A 662 -10.67 39.62 9.34
C ILE A 662 -11.32 39.24 10.68
N ARG A 663 -11.96 38.07 10.78
CA ARG A 663 -12.52 37.57 12.06
C ARG A 663 -11.45 37.37 13.12
N LEU A 664 -10.34 36.72 12.76
CA LEU A 664 -9.21 36.49 13.69
C LEU A 664 -8.57 37.80 14.15
N TYR A 665 -8.47 38.80 13.27
CA TYR A 665 -8.03 40.15 13.62
C TYR A 665 -9.03 40.85 14.56
N ALA A 666 -10.32 40.79 14.22
CA ALA A 666 -11.41 41.43 14.96
C ALA A 666 -11.44 40.99 16.43
N ALA A 667 -11.25 39.69 16.70
CA ALA A 667 -11.24 39.12 18.04
C ALA A 667 -10.20 39.73 19.01
N ARG A 668 -9.27 40.54 18.51
CA ARG A 668 -8.21 41.19 19.30
C ARG A 668 -8.14 42.70 19.13
N SER A 669 -9.04 43.30 18.36
CA SER A 669 -8.95 44.69 17.88
C SER A 669 -10.29 45.41 17.98
N ASP A 670 -10.26 46.74 17.87
CA ASP A 670 -11.48 47.53 17.72
C ASP A 670 -12.00 47.36 16.28
N THR A 671 -13.26 46.96 16.11
CA THR A 671 -13.80 46.63 14.77
C THR A 671 -14.61 47.76 14.15
N THR A 672 -14.60 48.96 14.74
CA THR A 672 -15.39 50.11 14.30
C THR A 672 -15.17 50.42 12.81
N LYS A 673 -13.91 50.48 12.38
CA LYS A 673 -13.59 50.81 10.97
C LYS A 673 -13.97 49.69 10.01
N LEU A 674 -13.76 48.42 10.40
CA LEU A 674 -14.15 47.25 9.61
C LEU A 674 -15.67 47.21 9.40
N ILE A 675 -16.45 47.41 10.46
CA ILE A 675 -17.91 47.46 10.37
C ILE A 675 -18.36 48.67 9.55
N HIS A 676 -17.74 49.83 9.72
CA HIS A 676 -18.04 51.02 8.92
C HIS A 676 -17.84 50.76 7.42
N ALA A 677 -16.70 50.19 7.04
CA ALA A 677 -16.41 49.85 5.65
C ALA A 677 -17.43 48.85 5.06
N ALA A 678 -17.83 47.84 5.82
CA ALA A 678 -18.88 46.91 5.41
C ALA A 678 -20.25 47.60 5.26
N LEU A 679 -20.55 48.62 6.06
CA LEU A 679 -21.79 49.40 5.95
C LEU A 679 -21.80 50.31 4.72
N GLU A 680 -20.65 50.83 4.30
CA GLU A 680 -20.46 51.67 3.10
C GLU A 680 -20.58 50.87 1.80
N SER A 681 -20.15 49.60 1.81
CA SER A 681 -20.27 48.69 0.67
C SER A 681 -21.02 47.39 1.07
N PRO A 682 -22.35 47.47 1.26
CA PRO A 682 -23.13 46.36 1.79
C PRO A 682 -23.31 45.24 0.77
N THR A 683 -22.77 44.08 1.08
CA THR A 683 -23.05 42.80 0.42
C THR A 683 -23.52 41.80 1.49
N ILE A 684 -24.10 40.66 1.07
CA ILE A 684 -24.50 39.61 2.02
C ILE A 684 -23.28 39.18 2.85
N ASP A 685 -22.15 39.03 2.17
CA ASP A 685 -20.88 38.61 2.72
C ASP A 685 -20.29 39.65 3.68
N SER A 686 -20.23 40.93 3.28
CA SER A 686 -19.66 41.98 4.14
C SER A 686 -20.53 42.29 5.36
N LEU A 687 -21.85 42.24 5.25
CA LEU A 687 -22.75 42.42 6.40
C LEU A 687 -22.77 41.21 7.34
N THR A 688 -22.61 39.99 6.81
CA THR A 688 -22.41 38.79 7.63
C THR A 688 -21.09 38.89 8.39
N LEU A 689 -20.01 39.29 7.71
CA LEU A 689 -18.71 39.51 8.33
C LEU A 689 -18.73 40.63 9.37
N ALA A 690 -19.42 41.74 9.10
CA ALA A 690 -19.58 42.83 10.06
C ALA A 690 -20.35 42.37 11.31
N SER A 691 -21.35 41.51 11.14
CA SER A 691 -22.06 40.90 12.26
C SER A 691 -21.15 39.98 13.09
N ASP A 692 -20.33 39.15 12.42
CA ASP A 692 -19.34 38.29 13.09
C ASP A 692 -18.31 39.16 13.85
N CYS A 693 -17.84 40.26 13.26
CA CYS A 693 -16.92 41.20 13.92
C CYS A 693 -17.56 41.89 15.12
N LEU A 694 -18.87 42.17 15.09
CA LEU A 694 -19.59 42.76 16.21
C LEU A 694 -19.69 41.79 17.40
N GLU A 695 -19.89 40.49 17.11
CA GLU A 695 -20.00 39.44 18.13
C GLU A 695 -18.65 39.03 18.72
N GLU A 696 -17.66 38.78 17.85
CA GLU A 696 -16.34 38.26 18.22
C GLU A 696 -15.36 39.39 18.57
N GLY A 697 -15.63 40.63 18.18
CA GLY A 697 -14.71 41.77 18.30
C GLY A 697 -14.45 42.23 19.73
N LYS A 698 -13.24 42.75 19.99
CA LYS A 698 -12.85 43.23 21.32
C LYS A 698 -13.65 44.46 21.76
N SER A 699 -13.85 45.41 20.86
CA SER A 699 -14.62 46.64 21.10
C SER A 699 -15.20 47.20 19.81
N VAL A 700 -16.32 47.91 19.91
CA VAL A 700 -16.98 48.61 18.79
C VAL A 700 -17.56 49.92 19.30
N ASN A 701 -17.44 50.98 18.52
CA ASN A 701 -18.12 52.25 18.79
C ASN A 701 -19.66 52.04 18.85
N PRO A 702 -20.35 52.52 19.91
CA PRO A 702 -21.79 52.31 20.08
C PRO A 702 -22.65 52.79 18.91
N THR A 703 -22.30 53.92 18.30
CA THR A 703 -23.03 54.48 17.14
C THR A 703 -22.93 53.57 15.92
N VAL A 704 -21.75 52.98 15.68
CA VAL A 704 -21.54 52.06 14.56
C VAL A 704 -22.24 50.73 14.80
N ARG A 705 -22.23 50.23 16.04
CA ARG A 705 -23.03 49.06 16.47
C ARG A 705 -24.51 49.30 16.17
N GLN A 706 -25.06 50.40 16.67
CA GLN A 706 -26.47 50.74 16.47
C GLN A 706 -26.82 50.85 14.99
N ARG A 707 -25.98 51.49 14.18
CA ARG A 707 -26.18 51.62 12.72
C ARG A 707 -26.22 50.26 12.01
N LEU A 708 -25.39 49.30 12.42
CA LEU A 708 -25.44 47.94 11.87
C LEU A 708 -26.71 47.19 12.28
N GLU A 709 -27.08 47.26 13.56
CA GLU A 709 -28.29 46.64 14.10
C GLU A 709 -29.55 47.20 13.43
N GLU A 710 -29.65 48.52 13.30
CA GLU A 710 -30.75 49.21 12.61
C GLU A 710 -30.80 48.83 11.13
N LYS A 711 -29.67 48.76 10.42
CA LYS A 711 -29.64 48.38 9.00
C LYS A 711 -30.13 46.94 8.78
N LEU A 712 -29.79 46.02 9.68
CA LEU A 712 -30.26 44.63 9.63
C LEU A 712 -31.72 44.47 10.05
N ALA A 713 -32.22 45.31 10.98
CA ALA A 713 -33.61 45.31 11.41
C ALA A 713 -34.53 45.92 10.34
N SER A 714 -34.25 47.17 9.93
CA SER A 714 -34.99 47.88 8.87
C SER A 714 -34.93 47.15 7.53
N GLY A 715 -33.82 46.47 7.24
CA GLY A 715 -33.70 45.65 6.04
C GLY A 715 -34.75 44.55 5.96
N LEU A 716 -35.12 43.90 7.07
CA LEU A 716 -36.14 42.85 7.09
C LEU A 716 -37.57 43.37 6.88
N GLU A 717 -37.78 44.64 7.23
CA GLU A 717 -39.05 45.34 7.11
C GLU A 717 -39.16 46.12 5.80
N SER A 718 -38.10 46.13 4.98
CA SER A 718 -38.05 46.87 3.72
C SER A 718 -39.04 46.34 2.69
N THR A 719 -39.72 47.26 2.01
CA THR A 719 -40.58 46.96 0.86
C THR A 719 -39.78 46.65 -0.41
N GLU A 720 -38.47 46.96 -0.42
CA GLU A 720 -37.59 46.61 -1.52
C GLU A 720 -37.08 45.17 -1.38
N LEU A 721 -37.46 44.32 -2.35
CA LEU A 721 -37.21 42.88 -2.32
C LEU A 721 -35.72 42.52 -2.15
N GLU A 722 -34.81 43.26 -2.78
CA GLU A 722 -33.38 42.98 -2.70
C GLU A 722 -32.79 43.31 -1.33
N ILE A 723 -33.25 44.38 -0.66
CA ILE A 723 -32.84 44.74 0.69
C ILE A 723 -33.41 43.75 1.73
N ALA A 724 -34.67 43.35 1.56
CA ALA A 724 -35.32 42.34 2.40
C ALA A 724 -34.64 40.97 2.31
N LYS A 725 -34.32 40.53 1.08
CA LYS A 725 -33.56 39.29 0.85
C LYS A 725 -32.17 39.35 1.49
N LEU A 726 -31.46 40.46 1.32
CA LEU A 726 -30.13 40.67 1.88
C LEU A 726 -30.15 40.48 3.41
N ALA A 727 -31.02 41.23 4.12
CA ALA A 727 -31.11 41.17 5.57
C ALA A 727 -31.60 39.80 6.08
N ALA A 728 -32.55 39.18 5.37
CA ALA A 728 -33.04 37.84 5.69
C ALA A 728 -31.95 36.78 5.53
N GLN A 729 -31.15 36.84 4.46
CA GLN A 729 -30.03 35.92 4.22
C GLN A 729 -28.91 36.09 5.25
N VAL A 730 -28.60 37.32 5.67
CA VAL A 730 -27.62 37.57 6.75
C VAL A 730 -28.11 36.97 8.07
N LYS A 731 -29.38 37.20 8.47
CA LYS A 731 -29.94 36.59 9.69
C LYS A 731 -30.06 35.07 9.61
N LEU A 732 -30.44 34.52 8.44
CA LEU A 732 -30.53 33.09 8.23
C LEU A 732 -29.14 32.44 8.29
N SER A 733 -28.13 33.04 7.66
CA SER A 733 -26.73 32.60 7.70
C SER A 733 -26.24 32.52 9.15
N ARG A 734 -26.52 33.55 9.97
CA ARG A 734 -26.24 33.51 11.42
C ARG A 734 -26.97 32.36 12.11
N ARG A 735 -28.30 32.22 11.92
CA ARG A 735 -29.07 31.14 12.56
C ARG A 735 -28.60 29.74 12.14
N LEU A 736 -28.24 29.53 10.88
CA LEU A 736 -27.68 28.27 10.40
C LEU A 736 -26.31 28.00 10.98
N LYS A 737 -25.47 29.02 11.15
CA LYS A 737 -24.19 28.92 11.87
C LYS A 737 -24.44 28.47 13.32
N TYR A 738 -25.46 29.00 14.00
CA TYR A 738 -25.83 28.57 15.36
C TYR A 738 -26.56 27.21 15.43
N ALA A 739 -27.27 26.79 14.38
CA ALA A 739 -28.05 25.54 14.35
C ALA A 739 -27.28 24.33 13.78
N ALA A 740 -26.20 24.58 13.02
CA ALA A 740 -25.24 23.57 12.59
C ALA A 740 -24.16 23.29 13.66
N ASN A 741 -24.16 24.06 14.75
CA ASN A 741 -23.29 23.92 15.92
C ASN A 741 -23.87 22.92 16.92
#